data_AF-A0AAD8XNS2-F1
#
_entry.id   AF-A0AAD8XNS2-F1
#
_cell.length_a   1.000
_cell.length_b   1.000
_cell.length_c   1.000
_cell.angle_alpha   90.00
_cell.angle_beta   90.00
_cell.angle_gamma   90.00
#
_symmetry.space_group_name_H-M   'P 1'
#
loop_
_entity.id
_entity.type
_entity.pdbx_description
1 polymer ?
#
loop_
_entity_poly.entity_id
_entity_poly.type
_entity_poly.pdbx_seq_one_letter_code
_entity_poly.pdbx_strand_id
1 'polypeptide(L)'
;MSAEEDQEPQLRQEDHQAAFIFRPPGEEARVDRPAKRRRLSNKAVVEKANIVTSSSFVPLLNGEELPECVALREKQFQTSWDHLESKAQGKLRDANSATLDQVTAFIRNQSGSQSKIPTAFIITGPNISSQDLLFEQLSETLEENTRSKFVRLKSSEASNLKAALKKIIEDATSRGSLDDDDVEIASGQDGRKYLNYDLEGLYAFSTAQKCDHIFVSFQDSEGFDSALLSDLIILFNSWRLKIPFTLLFGIATSVELLQARLLKSACQHLYGAQFDVVQTSAILEQIFKPTIAGSDAALTLGENLLHSFVERQQDQVASIQSFIASIKYAYMCHFYANPLSVFAVEDDEMNSELVQDVHIESIRSLPSFRREVEKAVEGKDLRLARSLLEDDNLLREKIFDIPEKKREWVTRLLRSLKLIQATRVVQDDFSSMYLKAVAEGISPSSDGWDIVESIKRMQPDDFVSMLQRVQDAVASGDAQLCLTGWESEAGDLPSLVESLLRNSQELLGRAKEDGSTLRSAYSGHSRVLRTTVVAQKVQLSHDSAALSEDDKAFTKIVDRVAEVFQDVIHCEPAAEIFLHETWLYDSKTPYRDVFVPRPQDVFERSLKRPQDYLACSCCSTDEGISTTMPVTSLLYHLYLETGNLINVADLWAAFYAMVAGDTESEGNADERGALVSFYRGLADLKALGFVKMSRKKTDHIAKLKWL
;
A
#
# COMPACT_ATOMS: atom_id res chain seq x y z
N MET A 1 35.37 -61.76 20.78
CA MET A 1 34.64 -61.64 19.50
C MET A 1 33.43 -60.76 19.77
N SER A 2 33.30 -59.52 19.33
CA SER A 2 34.12 -58.58 18.57
C SER A 2 33.56 -57.22 18.99
N ALA A 3 34.43 -56.30 19.40
CA ALA A 3 34.05 -54.94 19.76
C ALA A 3 33.61 -54.21 18.48
N GLU A 4 32.34 -53.81 18.41
CA GLU A 4 31.92 -52.76 17.48
C GLU A 4 32.29 -51.44 18.14
N GLU A 5 33.38 -50.84 17.66
CA GLU A 5 33.80 -49.49 18.02
C GLU A 5 32.74 -48.50 17.51
N ASP A 6 32.23 -47.69 18.43
CA ASP A 6 31.52 -46.44 18.16
C ASP A 6 32.35 -45.57 17.20
N GLN A 7 32.00 -45.58 15.91
CA GLN A 7 32.49 -44.57 14.99
C GLN A 7 31.73 -43.28 15.26
N GLU A 8 32.33 -42.39 16.07
CA GLU A 8 31.93 -40.99 16.12
C GLU A 8 31.83 -40.45 14.68
N PRO A 9 30.76 -39.73 14.32
CA PRO A 9 30.66 -39.13 12.99
C PRO A 9 31.84 -38.18 12.80
N GLN A 10 32.78 -38.55 11.93
CA GLN A 10 33.89 -37.69 11.55
C GLN A 10 33.32 -36.43 10.91
N LEU A 11 33.30 -35.34 11.68
CA LEU A 11 33.03 -34.00 11.19
C LEU A 11 33.93 -33.77 9.98
N ARG A 12 33.32 -33.61 8.80
CA ARG A 12 34.06 -33.35 7.57
C ARG A 12 34.63 -31.94 7.67
N GLN A 13 35.79 -31.71 7.05
CA GLN A 13 36.45 -30.39 7.05
C GLN A 13 35.56 -29.27 6.47
N GLU A 14 34.51 -29.65 5.72
CA GLU A 14 33.50 -28.79 5.13
C GLU A 14 32.36 -28.42 6.11
N ASP A 15 32.18 -29.13 7.23
CA ASP A 15 31.11 -28.87 8.22
C ASP A 15 31.32 -27.55 9.00
N HIS A 16 32.51 -26.94 8.88
CA HIS A 16 32.83 -25.63 9.44
C HIS A 16 32.52 -24.45 8.49
N GLN A 17 32.03 -24.72 7.28
CA GLN A 17 31.73 -23.66 6.32
C GLN A 17 30.43 -22.92 6.68
N ALA A 18 30.48 -21.59 6.61
CA ALA A 18 29.32 -20.73 6.89
C ALA A 18 28.31 -20.66 5.72
N ALA A 19 28.69 -21.14 4.53
CA ALA A 19 27.86 -21.10 3.33
C ALA A 19 28.13 -22.29 2.40
N PHE A 20 27.06 -22.84 1.84
CA PHE A 20 27.11 -23.92 0.85
C PHE A 20 26.49 -23.42 -0.45
N ILE A 21 27.18 -23.58 -1.58
CA ILE A 21 26.70 -23.14 -2.89
C ILE A 21 26.18 -24.36 -3.64
N PHE A 22 24.85 -24.48 -3.75
CA PHE A 22 24.21 -25.49 -4.59
C PHE A 22 24.16 -25.00 -6.04
N ARG A 23 24.75 -25.77 -6.96
CA ARG A 23 24.65 -25.52 -8.40
C ARG A 23 23.84 -26.65 -9.02
N PRO A 24 22.76 -26.34 -9.79
CA PRO A 24 22.00 -27.37 -10.46
C PRO A 24 22.88 -28.13 -11.47
N PRO A 25 22.63 -29.43 -11.69
CA PRO A 25 23.44 -30.24 -12.60
C PRO A 25 23.35 -29.69 -14.03
N GLY A 26 24.50 -29.27 -14.59
CA GLY A 26 24.61 -28.65 -15.92
C GLY A 26 25.45 -27.38 -15.97
N GLU A 27 25.63 -26.69 -14.83
CA GLU A 27 26.54 -25.55 -14.69
C GLU A 27 27.89 -26.01 -14.10
N GLU A 28 28.75 -26.58 -14.94
CA GLU A 28 30.10 -26.94 -14.51
C GLU A 28 30.92 -25.70 -14.11
N ALA A 29 31.64 -25.81 -13.00
CA ALA A 29 32.48 -24.76 -12.45
C ALA A 29 33.55 -24.32 -13.46
N ARG A 30 33.48 -23.07 -13.94
CA ARG A 30 34.71 -22.39 -14.37
C ARG A 30 35.60 -22.28 -13.13
N VAL A 31 36.64 -23.11 -13.09
CA VAL A 31 37.67 -23.06 -12.06
C VAL A 31 38.25 -21.64 -12.06
N ASP A 32 38.02 -20.90 -10.98
CA ASP A 32 38.69 -19.63 -10.73
C ASP A 32 40.20 -19.89 -10.60
N ARG A 33 40.93 -19.72 -11.71
CA ARG A 33 42.37 -19.49 -11.69
C ARG A 33 42.62 -17.99 -11.89
N PRO A 34 43.52 -17.37 -11.11
CA PRO A 34 43.79 -15.94 -11.25
C PRO A 34 44.46 -15.62 -12.59
N ALA A 35 44.10 -14.45 -13.12
CA ALA A 35 44.27 -13.92 -14.47
C ALA A 35 45.54 -14.29 -15.26
N LYS A 36 45.34 -14.67 -16.53
CA LYS A 36 46.06 -14.09 -17.69
C LYS A 36 45.16 -14.14 -18.93
N ARG A 37 44.64 -12.96 -19.29
CA ARG A 37 43.79 -12.68 -20.46
C ARG A 37 44.35 -13.32 -21.73
N ARG A 38 43.55 -14.19 -22.37
CA ARG A 38 43.64 -14.46 -23.80
C ARG A 38 42.25 -14.24 -24.41
N ARG A 39 42.15 -13.22 -25.28
CA ARG A 39 40.97 -12.92 -26.08
C ARG A 39 40.60 -14.15 -26.93
N LEU A 40 39.36 -14.62 -26.79
CA LEU A 40 38.73 -15.46 -27.80
C LEU A 40 37.33 -14.89 -28.11
N SER A 41 37.06 -14.83 -29.41
CA SER A 41 35.93 -14.21 -30.07
C SER A 41 34.59 -14.91 -29.79
N ASN A 42 33.57 -14.12 -29.51
CA ASN A 42 32.18 -14.53 -29.37
C ASN A 42 31.61 -15.16 -30.65
N LYS A 43 31.35 -16.47 -30.60
CA LYS A 43 30.21 -17.12 -31.27
C LYS A 43 29.79 -18.35 -30.44
N ALA A 44 28.96 -18.11 -29.44
CA ALA A 44 28.16 -19.17 -28.83
C ALA A 44 26.70 -18.75 -28.93
N VAL A 45 25.97 -19.51 -29.75
CA VAL A 45 24.52 -19.44 -29.88
C VAL A 45 23.95 -19.87 -28.53
N VAL A 46 23.22 -18.97 -27.86
CA VAL A 46 22.44 -19.30 -26.68
C VAL A 46 21.22 -20.08 -27.15
N GLU A 47 21.32 -21.40 -27.17
CA GLU A 47 20.13 -22.26 -27.15
C GLU A 47 19.43 -22.00 -25.82
N LYS A 48 18.32 -21.27 -25.88
CA LYS A 48 17.38 -21.17 -24.77
C LYS A 48 16.91 -22.59 -24.46
N ALA A 49 17.38 -23.15 -23.36
CA ALA A 49 16.78 -24.33 -22.78
C ALA A 49 15.31 -24.00 -22.50
N ASN A 50 14.41 -24.68 -23.22
CA ASN A 50 12.99 -24.69 -22.94
C ASN A 50 12.79 -25.31 -21.55
N ILE A 51 12.83 -24.47 -20.51
CA ILE A 51 12.16 -24.78 -19.24
C ILE A 51 10.68 -24.77 -19.62
N VAL A 52 10.10 -25.98 -19.72
CA VAL A 52 8.65 -26.16 -19.80
C VAL A 52 8.07 -25.32 -18.67
N THR A 53 7.31 -24.28 -19.04
CA THR A 53 6.58 -23.41 -18.13
C THR A 53 5.54 -24.26 -17.40
N SER A 54 5.94 -24.89 -16.29
CA SER A 54 5.00 -25.37 -15.29
C SER A 54 4.28 -24.13 -14.75
N SER A 55 2.96 -24.04 -14.96
CA SER A 55 2.09 -23.03 -14.35
C SER A 55 2.50 -22.79 -12.89
N SER A 56 2.60 -21.53 -12.48
CA SER A 56 2.90 -21.20 -11.07
C SER A 56 1.72 -21.49 -10.15
N PHE A 57 0.53 -21.69 -10.74
CA PHE A 57 -0.72 -21.98 -10.06
C PHE A 57 -0.89 -23.50 -9.89
N VAL A 58 -1.43 -23.87 -8.72
CA VAL A 58 -1.73 -25.26 -8.35
C VAL A 58 -3.22 -25.55 -8.61
N PRO A 59 -3.58 -26.75 -9.07
CA PRO A 59 -4.98 -27.19 -9.14
C PRO A 59 -5.66 -27.15 -7.77
N LEU A 60 -6.84 -26.52 -7.71
CA LEU A 60 -7.69 -26.43 -6.54
C LEU A 60 -8.73 -27.56 -6.55
N LEU A 61 -9.74 -27.47 -5.66
CA LEU A 61 -10.81 -28.46 -5.54
C LEU A 61 -10.28 -29.88 -5.31
N ASN A 62 -9.29 -30.03 -4.42
CA ASN A 62 -8.58 -31.29 -4.15
C ASN A 62 -7.91 -31.93 -5.40
N GLY A 63 -7.58 -31.13 -6.41
CA GLY A 63 -6.96 -31.59 -7.65
C GLY A 63 -7.96 -31.97 -8.74
N GLU A 64 -9.25 -31.71 -8.54
CA GLU A 64 -10.30 -31.94 -9.55
C GLU A 64 -10.45 -30.78 -10.54
N GLU A 65 -9.81 -29.63 -10.29
CA GLU A 65 -9.84 -28.48 -11.20
C GLU A 65 -9.16 -28.79 -12.54
N LEU A 66 -9.85 -28.45 -13.64
CA LEU A 66 -9.31 -28.61 -15.00
C LEU A 66 -8.04 -27.76 -15.21
N PRO A 67 -7.02 -28.29 -15.91
CA PRO A 67 -5.81 -27.52 -16.25
C PRO A 67 -6.11 -26.20 -16.98
N GLU A 68 -7.15 -26.19 -17.81
CA GLU A 68 -7.63 -25.00 -18.52
C GLU A 68 -8.14 -23.93 -17.54
N CYS A 69 -8.86 -24.33 -16.46
CA CYS A 69 -9.30 -23.40 -15.41
C CYS A 69 -8.12 -22.84 -14.62
N VAL A 70 -7.11 -23.68 -14.31
CA VAL A 70 -5.88 -23.23 -13.64
C VAL A 70 -5.14 -22.20 -14.48
N ALA A 71 -4.96 -22.48 -15.78
CA ALA A 71 -4.33 -21.57 -16.72
C ALA A 71 -5.13 -20.27 -16.88
N LEU A 72 -6.46 -20.35 -16.88
CA LEU A 72 -7.33 -19.18 -16.97
C LEU A 72 -7.23 -18.30 -15.73
N ARG A 73 -7.16 -18.86 -14.51
CA ARG A 73 -6.91 -18.07 -13.28
C ARG A 73 -5.57 -17.36 -13.32
N GLU A 74 -4.51 -18.06 -13.75
CA GLU A 74 -3.18 -17.47 -13.87
C GLU A 74 -3.15 -16.33 -14.90
N LYS A 75 -3.78 -16.54 -16.07
CA LYS A 75 -3.94 -15.53 -17.13
C LYS A 75 -4.73 -14.32 -16.62
N GLN A 76 -5.90 -14.52 -16.02
CA GLN A 76 -6.74 -13.44 -15.49
C GLN A 76 -6.01 -12.63 -14.42
N PHE A 77 -5.22 -13.28 -13.55
CA PHE A 77 -4.37 -12.58 -12.59
C PHE A 77 -3.33 -11.70 -13.30
N GLN A 78 -2.57 -12.26 -14.24
CA GLN A 78 -1.51 -11.53 -14.94
C GLN A 78 -2.07 -10.34 -15.72
N THR A 79 -3.11 -10.54 -16.53
CA THR A 79 -3.70 -9.48 -17.35
C THR A 79 -4.31 -8.37 -16.49
N SER A 80 -5.04 -8.73 -15.44
CA SER A 80 -5.67 -7.77 -14.53
C SER A 80 -4.64 -6.99 -13.72
N TRP A 81 -3.58 -7.65 -13.25
CA TRP A 81 -2.52 -7.02 -12.49
C TRP A 81 -1.66 -6.11 -13.37
N ASP A 82 -1.25 -6.55 -14.57
CA ASP A 82 -0.41 -5.75 -15.47
C ASP A 82 -1.11 -4.45 -15.89
N HIS A 83 -2.42 -4.50 -16.11
CA HIS A 83 -3.25 -3.33 -16.39
C HIS A 83 -3.28 -2.35 -15.21
N LEU A 84 -3.53 -2.85 -14.00
CA LEU A 84 -3.57 -2.04 -12.78
C LEU A 84 -2.19 -1.46 -12.45
N GLU A 85 -1.13 -2.27 -12.54
CA GLU A 85 0.25 -1.85 -12.30
C GLU A 85 0.68 -0.74 -13.25
N SER A 86 0.36 -0.88 -14.55
CA SER A 86 0.65 0.16 -15.54
C SER A 86 -0.06 1.47 -15.22
N LYS A 87 -1.34 1.43 -14.81
CA LYS A 87 -2.08 2.62 -14.35
C LYS A 87 -1.48 3.25 -13.10
N ALA A 88 -1.16 2.43 -12.10
CA ALA A 88 -0.62 2.88 -10.82
C ALA A 88 0.76 3.54 -11.01
N GLN A 89 1.64 2.91 -11.78
CA GLN A 89 2.97 3.44 -12.11
C GLN A 89 2.87 4.72 -12.95
N GLY A 90 1.95 4.76 -13.92
CA GLY A 90 1.68 5.97 -14.71
C GLY A 90 1.27 7.14 -13.82
N LYS A 91 0.32 6.94 -12.91
CA LYS A 91 -0.14 7.99 -11.98
C LYS A 91 0.92 8.42 -10.98
N LEU A 92 1.73 7.47 -10.50
CA LEU A 92 2.84 7.78 -9.62
C LEU A 92 3.91 8.62 -10.34
N ARG A 93 4.18 8.33 -11.63
CA ARG A 93 5.07 9.14 -12.46
C ARG A 93 4.49 10.54 -12.73
N ASP A 94 3.18 10.64 -13.01
CA ASP A 94 2.47 11.90 -13.23
C ASP A 94 2.49 12.80 -11.98
N ALA A 95 2.38 12.22 -10.78
CA ALA A 95 2.30 12.98 -9.53
C ALA A 95 3.54 13.86 -9.27
N ASN A 96 4.70 13.44 -9.77
CA ASN A 96 5.95 14.20 -9.61
C ASN A 96 6.17 15.26 -10.71
N SER A 97 5.39 15.25 -11.80
CA SER A 97 5.60 16.14 -12.97
C SER A 97 5.75 17.62 -12.61
N ALA A 98 4.87 18.15 -11.75
CA ALA A 98 4.90 19.55 -11.34
C ALA A 98 6.21 19.92 -10.63
N THR A 99 6.73 19.04 -9.76
CA THR A 99 8.01 19.24 -9.07
C THR A 99 9.19 19.15 -10.06
N LEU A 100 9.15 18.19 -11.00
CA LEU A 100 10.16 18.06 -12.06
C LEU A 100 10.24 19.33 -12.92
N ASP A 101 9.10 19.88 -13.31
CA ASP A 101 9.00 21.11 -14.10
C ASP A 101 9.56 22.32 -13.35
N GLN A 102 9.23 22.46 -12.06
CA GLN A 102 9.72 23.56 -11.22
C GLN A 102 11.25 23.49 -11.03
N VAL A 103 11.79 22.31 -10.74
CA VAL A 103 13.24 22.10 -10.59
C VAL A 103 13.97 22.38 -11.90
N THR A 104 13.44 21.89 -13.03
CA THR A 104 14.00 22.12 -14.36
C THR A 104 13.98 23.60 -14.74
N ALA A 105 12.88 24.31 -14.46
CA ALA A 105 12.75 25.74 -14.70
C ALA A 105 13.75 26.56 -13.85
N PHE A 106 13.92 26.21 -12.58
CA PHE A 106 14.92 26.83 -11.71
C PHE A 106 16.33 26.67 -12.28
N ILE A 107 16.72 25.45 -12.67
CA ILE A 107 18.06 25.16 -13.19
C ILE A 107 18.34 25.95 -14.48
N ARG A 108 17.38 26.00 -15.42
CA ARG A 108 17.52 26.76 -16.68
C ARG A 108 17.80 28.24 -16.43
N ASN A 109 17.12 28.83 -15.45
CA ASN A 109 17.25 30.24 -15.10
C ASN A 109 18.60 30.60 -14.42
N GLN A 110 19.35 29.61 -13.92
CA GLN A 110 20.60 29.82 -13.17
C GLN A 110 21.87 29.76 -14.02
N SER A 111 21.76 29.65 -15.33
CA SER A 111 22.89 29.56 -16.28
C SER A 111 23.84 30.78 -16.29
N GLY A 112 23.66 31.78 -15.41
CA GLY A 112 24.44 33.03 -15.36
C GLY A 112 24.91 33.54 -13.98
N SER A 113 24.63 32.86 -12.87
CA SER A 113 25.01 33.31 -11.51
C SER A 113 26.42 32.85 -11.13
N GLN A 114 27.39 33.77 -10.98
CA GLN A 114 28.82 33.43 -10.91
C GLN A 114 29.42 33.20 -9.50
N SER A 115 28.69 33.43 -8.40
CA SER A 115 29.29 33.46 -7.05
C SER A 115 28.96 32.29 -6.13
N LYS A 116 27.88 31.55 -6.38
CA LYS A 116 27.36 30.51 -5.46
C LYS A 116 26.91 29.27 -6.23
N ILE A 117 26.93 28.11 -5.58
CA ILE A 117 26.49 26.84 -6.16
C ILE A 117 24.96 26.82 -6.22
N PRO A 118 24.35 26.68 -7.41
CA PRO A 118 22.91 26.46 -7.53
C PRO A 118 22.51 25.19 -6.80
N THR A 119 21.49 25.28 -5.96
CA THR A 119 21.08 24.19 -5.08
C THR A 119 19.56 24.03 -5.11
N ALA A 120 19.05 22.81 -5.30
CA ALA A 120 17.64 22.50 -5.14
C ALA A 120 17.42 21.75 -3.82
N PHE A 121 16.60 22.30 -2.94
CA PHE A 121 16.19 21.64 -1.69
C PHE A 121 14.83 21.00 -1.91
N ILE A 122 14.79 19.69 -2.07
CA ILE A 122 13.58 18.92 -2.39
C ILE A 122 13.03 18.34 -1.08
N ILE A 123 11.89 18.84 -0.63
CA ILE A 123 11.22 18.37 0.58
C ILE A 123 10.35 17.17 0.21
N THR A 124 10.82 15.98 0.54
CA THR A 124 10.20 14.70 0.17
C THR A 124 9.34 14.12 1.29
N GLY A 125 9.43 14.67 2.51
CA GLY A 125 8.79 14.10 3.69
C GLY A 125 9.47 12.82 4.20
N PRO A 126 8.86 12.15 5.20
CA PRO A 126 9.47 11.02 5.92
C PRO A 126 9.61 9.73 5.10
N ASN A 127 9.00 9.65 3.92
CA ASN A 127 8.93 8.43 3.13
C ASN A 127 10.13 8.29 2.19
N ILE A 128 11.24 7.78 2.72
CA ILE A 128 12.51 7.65 1.97
C ILE A 128 12.35 6.75 0.73
N SER A 129 11.51 5.72 0.80
CA SER A 129 11.36 4.76 -0.31
C SER A 129 10.69 5.34 -1.56
N SER A 130 9.87 6.39 -1.44
CA SER A 130 9.30 7.10 -2.59
C SER A 130 10.28 8.10 -3.23
N GLN A 131 11.40 8.42 -2.56
CA GLN A 131 12.42 9.33 -3.08
C GLN A 131 13.18 8.73 -4.26
N ASP A 132 13.43 7.41 -4.26
CA ASP A 132 14.25 6.76 -5.29
C ASP A 132 13.64 6.97 -6.69
N LEU A 133 12.31 6.82 -6.83
CA LEU A 133 11.61 7.07 -8.09
C LEU A 133 11.67 8.55 -8.51
N LEU A 134 11.49 9.48 -7.57
CA LEU A 134 11.57 10.92 -7.87
C LEU A 134 12.96 11.31 -8.39
N PHE A 135 14.02 10.82 -7.73
CA PHE A 135 15.39 11.11 -8.15
C PHE A 135 15.79 10.39 -9.44
N GLU A 136 15.20 9.24 -9.74
CA GLU A 136 15.30 8.59 -11.05
C GLU A 136 14.65 9.44 -12.15
N GLN A 137 13.41 9.92 -11.94
CA GLN A 137 12.74 10.80 -12.90
C GLN A 137 13.46 12.14 -13.08
N LEU A 138 14.04 12.71 -12.00
CA LEU A 138 14.89 13.90 -12.09
C LEU A 138 16.15 13.64 -12.92
N SER A 139 16.77 12.48 -12.74
CA SER A 139 17.93 12.07 -13.55
C SER A 139 17.55 11.99 -15.04
N GLU A 140 16.49 11.25 -15.38
CA GLU A 140 15.96 11.12 -16.75
C GLU A 140 15.67 12.51 -17.35
N THR A 141 14.86 13.31 -16.64
CA THR A 141 14.39 14.61 -17.14
C THR A 141 15.53 15.61 -17.33
N LEU A 142 16.48 15.69 -16.39
CA LEU A 142 17.56 16.68 -16.47
C LEU A 142 18.64 16.31 -17.49
N GLU A 143 18.95 15.02 -17.64
CA GLU A 143 19.90 14.54 -18.66
C GLU A 143 19.34 14.64 -20.09
N GLU A 144 18.01 14.49 -20.27
CA GLU A 144 17.36 14.71 -21.57
C GLU A 144 17.30 16.20 -21.96
N ASN A 145 17.03 17.08 -20.98
CA ASN A 145 16.80 18.50 -21.24
C ASN A 145 18.09 19.35 -21.28
N THR A 146 19.19 18.87 -20.71
CA THR A 146 20.44 19.61 -20.60
C THR A 146 21.64 18.69 -20.88
N ARG A 147 22.72 19.22 -21.44
CA ARG A 147 23.95 18.46 -21.63
C ARG A 147 24.65 18.28 -20.28
N SER A 148 24.22 17.30 -19.51
CA SER A 148 24.59 17.16 -18.12
C SER A 148 24.91 15.72 -17.74
N LYS A 149 25.41 15.55 -16.50
CA LYS A 149 25.51 14.25 -15.84
C LYS A 149 24.87 14.31 -14.48
N PHE A 150 24.12 13.27 -14.15
CA PHE A 150 23.43 13.14 -12.88
C PHE A 150 24.06 12.06 -12.00
N VAL A 151 24.51 12.46 -10.82
CA VAL A 151 25.15 11.57 -9.84
C VAL A 151 24.25 11.45 -8.62
N ARG A 152 23.88 10.22 -8.28
CA ARG A 152 23.10 9.90 -7.07
C ARG A 152 24.02 9.43 -5.95
N LEU A 153 23.98 10.10 -4.81
CA LEU A 153 24.73 9.73 -3.62
C LEU A 153 23.80 9.38 -2.46
N LYS A 154 24.03 8.19 -1.89
CA LYS A 154 23.44 7.74 -0.63
C LYS A 154 24.46 7.87 0.51
N SER A 155 24.01 8.13 1.73
CA SER A 155 24.89 8.28 2.90
C SER A 155 25.70 7.00 3.21
N SER A 156 25.11 5.83 2.94
CA SER A 156 25.75 4.52 3.10
C SER A 156 26.96 4.31 2.19
N GLU A 157 26.99 4.95 1.02
CA GLU A 157 28.06 4.85 0.02
C GLU A 157 29.16 5.91 0.26
N ALA A 158 28.83 6.98 0.96
CA ALA A 158 29.68 8.14 1.19
C ALA A 158 30.18 8.23 2.65
N SER A 159 30.84 7.17 3.14
CA SER A 159 31.36 7.14 4.52
C SER A 159 32.47 8.15 4.83
N ASN A 160 33.19 8.63 3.81
CA ASN A 160 34.24 9.63 3.92
C ASN A 160 34.43 10.38 2.59
N LEU A 161 35.23 11.45 2.59
CA LEU A 161 35.44 12.30 1.42
C LEU A 161 35.98 11.53 0.21
N LYS A 162 36.92 10.60 0.42
CA LYS A 162 37.49 9.78 -0.66
C LYS A 162 36.43 8.86 -1.28
N ALA A 163 35.61 8.22 -0.46
CA ALA A 163 34.52 7.36 -0.93
C ALA A 163 33.48 8.15 -1.73
N ALA A 164 33.08 9.32 -1.22
CA ALA A 164 32.14 10.21 -1.91
C ALA A 164 32.69 10.67 -3.27
N LEU A 165 33.93 11.18 -3.32
CA LEU A 165 34.55 11.61 -4.58
C LEU A 165 34.72 10.46 -5.56
N LYS A 166 35.10 9.27 -5.07
CA LYS A 166 35.21 8.06 -5.88
C LYS A 166 33.88 7.73 -6.56
N LYS A 167 32.80 7.68 -5.78
CA LYS A 167 31.45 7.41 -6.29
C LYS A 167 30.98 8.48 -7.28
N ILE A 168 31.22 9.76 -7.00
CA ILE A 168 30.87 10.87 -7.91
C ILE A 168 31.55 10.70 -9.26
N ILE A 169 32.85 10.39 -9.26
CA ILE A 169 33.62 10.27 -10.49
C ILE A 169 33.22 9.00 -11.24
N GLU A 170 33.05 7.88 -10.54
CA GLU A 170 32.60 6.62 -11.15
C GLU A 170 31.24 6.80 -11.82
N ASP A 171 30.24 7.35 -11.11
CA ASP A 171 28.90 7.52 -11.67
C ASP A 171 28.89 8.55 -12.82
N ALA A 172 29.56 9.69 -12.67
CA ALA A 172 29.61 10.71 -13.73
C ALA A 172 30.33 10.23 -15.00
N THR A 173 31.34 9.35 -14.85
CA THR A 173 32.13 8.85 -15.99
C THR A 173 31.63 7.53 -16.56
N SER A 174 30.81 6.78 -15.80
CA SER A 174 30.19 5.55 -16.26
C SER A 174 29.32 5.79 -17.50
N ARG A 175 29.53 4.99 -18.55
CA ARG A 175 28.76 5.07 -19.80
C ARG A 175 27.49 4.25 -19.72
N GLY A 176 26.66 4.39 -18.69
CA GLY A 176 25.31 3.79 -18.64
C GLY A 176 25.18 2.28 -18.97
N SER A 177 26.27 1.50 -18.97
CA SER A 177 26.26 0.06 -19.22
C SER A 177 26.75 -0.66 -17.97
N LEU A 178 25.88 -1.51 -17.42
CA LEU A 178 26.07 -2.24 -16.16
C LEU A 178 27.12 -3.38 -16.22
N ASP A 179 27.84 -3.54 -17.33
CA ASP A 179 28.67 -4.73 -17.63
C ASP A 179 30.17 -4.43 -17.80
N ASP A 180 30.67 -3.26 -17.42
CA ASP A 180 32.10 -2.91 -17.56
C ASP A 180 32.79 -2.77 -16.19
N ASP A 181 33.15 -3.91 -15.61
CA ASP A 181 34.00 -4.01 -14.39
C ASP A 181 35.44 -3.49 -14.63
N ASP A 182 35.78 -3.11 -15.87
CA ASP A 182 36.98 -2.36 -16.19
C ASP A 182 36.59 -0.91 -16.51
N VAL A 183 36.33 -0.11 -15.47
CA VAL A 183 36.34 1.35 -15.58
C VAL A 183 37.76 1.75 -16.02
N GLU A 184 37.98 1.80 -17.33
CA GLU A 184 39.17 2.42 -17.91
C GLU A 184 39.14 3.87 -17.46
N ILE A 185 39.88 4.12 -16.36
CA ILE A 185 40.33 5.40 -15.84
C ILE A 185 40.28 6.41 -16.96
N ALA A 186 39.38 7.40 -16.84
CA ALA A 186 39.16 8.45 -17.81
C ALA A 186 40.52 8.95 -18.32
N SER A 187 40.93 8.41 -19.47
CA SER A 187 42.18 8.79 -20.09
C SER A 187 41.88 10.16 -20.62
N GLY A 188 42.46 11.20 -20.02
CA GLY A 188 42.34 12.53 -20.60
C GLY A 188 42.73 12.44 -22.07
N GLN A 189 42.19 13.31 -22.94
CA GLN A 189 42.60 13.36 -24.35
C GLN A 189 44.14 13.50 -24.52
N ASP A 190 44.83 13.90 -23.44
CA ASP A 190 46.27 14.06 -23.27
C ASP A 190 47.03 12.77 -22.79
N GLY A 191 46.35 11.62 -22.66
CA GLY A 191 46.96 10.33 -22.24
C GLY A 191 47.27 10.19 -20.75
N ARG A 192 46.89 11.17 -19.91
CA ARG A 192 47.08 11.14 -18.45
C ARG A 192 46.05 10.25 -17.76
N LYS A 193 46.50 9.46 -16.78
CA LYS A 193 45.65 8.65 -15.90
C LYS A 193 45.38 9.43 -14.62
N TYR A 194 44.11 9.71 -14.35
CA TYR A 194 43.67 10.34 -13.11
C TYR A 194 43.34 9.30 -12.05
N LEU A 195 43.46 9.68 -10.78
CA LEU A 195 42.95 8.85 -9.69
C LEU A 195 41.42 8.91 -9.71
N ASN A 196 40.76 7.81 -9.38
CA ASN A 196 39.30 7.72 -9.39
C ASN A 196 38.61 8.57 -8.31
N TYR A 197 39.35 9.27 -7.45
CA TYR A 197 38.84 10.20 -6.44
C TYR A 197 39.35 11.64 -6.65
N ASP A 198 39.98 11.93 -7.78
CA ASP A 198 40.53 13.24 -8.11
C ASP A 198 39.58 14.03 -9.03
N LEU A 199 39.15 15.21 -8.57
CA LEU A 199 38.27 16.10 -9.33
C LEU A 199 38.91 16.62 -10.62
N GLU A 200 40.23 16.58 -10.77
CA GLU A 200 40.87 16.89 -12.05
C GLU A 200 40.45 15.90 -13.15
N GLY A 201 40.23 14.63 -12.80
CA GLY A 201 39.67 13.64 -13.71
C GLY A 201 38.24 13.96 -14.14
N LEU A 202 37.41 14.42 -13.19
CA LEU A 202 36.04 14.88 -13.48
C LEU A 202 36.04 16.13 -14.36
N TYR A 203 36.97 17.06 -14.14
CA TYR A 203 37.13 18.25 -14.97
C TYR A 203 37.54 17.90 -16.41
N ALA A 204 38.52 17.00 -16.58
CA ALA A 204 38.94 16.54 -17.90
C ALA A 204 37.77 15.88 -18.65
N PHE A 205 36.99 15.06 -17.97
CA PHE A 205 35.78 14.45 -18.52
C PHE A 205 34.70 15.49 -18.87
N SER A 206 34.39 16.40 -17.96
CA SER A 206 33.40 17.48 -18.14
C SER A 206 33.73 18.36 -19.34
N THR A 207 35.01 18.67 -19.52
CA THR A 207 35.50 19.47 -20.66
C THR A 207 35.39 18.70 -21.97
N ALA A 208 35.79 17.41 -21.99
CA ALA A 208 35.69 16.56 -23.17
C ALA A 208 34.23 16.34 -23.60
N GLN A 209 33.34 16.13 -22.64
CA GLN A 209 31.92 16.00 -22.86
C GLN A 209 31.18 17.34 -22.89
N LYS A 210 31.85 18.50 -22.85
CA LYS A 210 31.29 19.86 -22.76
C LYS A 210 30.00 19.91 -21.92
N CYS A 211 30.03 19.36 -20.71
CA CYS A 211 28.86 19.33 -19.85
C CYS A 211 28.54 20.74 -19.35
N ASP A 212 27.28 21.16 -19.47
CA ASP A 212 26.77 22.41 -18.94
C ASP A 212 26.54 22.32 -17.42
N HIS A 213 26.21 21.11 -16.93
CA HIS A 213 25.97 20.83 -15.51
C HIS A 213 26.53 19.45 -15.10
N ILE A 214 27.03 19.38 -13.86
CA ILE A 214 27.20 18.13 -13.12
C ILE A 214 26.28 18.20 -11.91
N PHE A 215 25.18 17.46 -11.96
CA PHE A 215 24.22 17.35 -10.86
C PHE A 215 24.74 16.34 -9.85
N VAL A 216 24.85 16.75 -8.59
CA VAL A 216 25.16 15.86 -7.47
C VAL A 216 23.95 15.87 -6.54
N SER A 217 23.20 14.77 -6.54
CA SER A 217 22.01 14.61 -5.69
C SER A 217 22.34 13.79 -4.44
N PHE A 218 22.13 14.39 -3.27
CA PHE A 218 22.18 13.74 -1.97
C PHE A 218 20.77 13.27 -1.62
N GLN A 219 20.46 11.99 -1.81
CA GLN A 219 19.09 11.48 -1.66
C GLN A 219 18.63 11.55 -0.19
N ASP A 220 19.46 11.09 0.73
CA ASP A 220 19.21 11.05 2.18
C ASP A 220 20.15 12.02 2.91
N SER A 221 20.05 13.32 2.62
CA SER A 221 20.94 14.36 3.19
C SER A 221 21.04 14.32 4.73
N GLU A 222 20.00 13.83 5.40
CA GLU A 222 19.95 13.66 6.84
C GLU A 222 20.85 12.53 7.37
N GLY A 223 21.13 11.51 6.57
CA GLY A 223 22.00 10.39 6.94
C GLY A 223 23.49 10.68 6.80
N PHE A 224 23.88 11.73 6.06
CA PHE A 224 25.29 12.11 5.88
C PHE A 224 25.90 12.68 7.15
N ASP A 225 27.19 12.44 7.35
CA ASP A 225 27.97 13.17 8.36
C ASP A 225 28.01 14.68 8.05
N SER A 226 27.74 15.50 9.06
CA SER A 226 27.63 16.96 8.93
C SER A 226 28.94 17.63 8.51
N ALA A 227 30.08 17.13 8.99
CA ALA A 227 31.39 17.67 8.65
C ALA A 227 31.74 17.31 7.19
N LEU A 228 31.53 16.05 6.82
CA LEU A 228 31.72 15.57 5.44
C LEU A 228 30.91 16.39 4.43
N LEU A 229 29.62 16.61 4.71
CA LEU A 229 28.75 17.35 3.80
C LEU A 229 29.19 18.82 3.65
N SER A 230 29.61 19.44 4.75
CA SER A 230 30.15 20.80 4.73
C SER A 230 31.45 20.89 3.93
N ASP A 231 32.36 19.93 4.10
CA ASP A 231 33.63 19.85 3.38
C ASP A 231 33.41 19.66 1.87
N LEU A 232 32.46 18.80 1.48
CA LEU A 232 32.08 18.59 0.08
C LEU A 232 31.55 19.88 -0.57
N ILE A 233 30.67 20.62 0.10
CA ILE A 233 30.14 21.89 -0.41
C ILE A 233 31.27 22.91 -0.63
N ILE A 234 32.17 23.05 0.34
CA ILE A 234 33.32 23.97 0.23
C ILE A 234 34.25 23.53 -0.91
N LEU A 235 34.51 22.23 -1.04
CA LEU A 235 35.32 21.66 -2.11
C LEU A 235 34.69 21.92 -3.48
N PHE A 236 33.40 21.63 -3.67
CA PHE A 236 32.70 21.89 -4.93
C PHE A 236 32.71 23.37 -5.30
N ASN A 237 32.57 24.27 -4.32
CA ASN A 237 32.65 25.71 -4.57
C ASN A 237 34.04 26.11 -5.09
N SER A 238 35.12 25.55 -4.52
CA SER A 238 36.49 25.84 -4.96
C SER A 238 36.77 25.41 -6.41
N TRP A 239 36.05 24.41 -6.91
CA TRP A 239 36.15 23.92 -8.30
C TRP A 239 35.10 24.50 -9.25
N ARG A 240 34.20 25.37 -8.79
CA ARG A 240 33.01 25.79 -9.54
C ARG A 240 33.30 26.51 -10.87
N LEU A 241 34.43 27.20 -10.95
CA LEU A 241 34.89 27.86 -12.18
C LEU A 241 35.36 26.87 -13.25
N LYS A 242 35.76 25.66 -12.84
CA LYS A 242 36.22 24.60 -13.72
C LYS A 242 35.12 23.58 -14.01
N ILE A 243 34.34 23.22 -12.99
CA ILE A 243 33.29 22.20 -13.05
C ILE A 243 31.95 22.83 -12.67
N PRO A 244 30.93 22.79 -13.53
CA PRO A 244 29.65 23.42 -13.25
C PRO A 244 28.77 22.56 -12.33
N PHE A 245 29.12 22.50 -11.05
CA PHE A 245 28.32 21.79 -10.05
C PHE A 245 26.96 22.45 -9.81
N THR A 246 25.94 21.60 -9.72
CA THR A 246 24.60 21.91 -9.21
C THR A 246 24.24 20.84 -8.18
N LEU A 247 23.76 21.24 -7.01
CA LEU A 247 23.48 20.29 -5.91
C LEU A 247 21.97 20.09 -5.77
N LEU A 248 21.55 18.85 -5.52
CA LEU A 248 20.17 18.52 -5.17
C LEU A 248 20.20 17.85 -3.79
N PHE A 249 19.36 18.29 -2.87
CA PHE A 249 19.24 17.70 -1.54
C PHE A 249 17.84 17.15 -1.36
N GLY A 250 17.72 15.83 -1.17
CA GLY A 250 16.52 15.20 -0.63
C GLY A 250 16.47 15.41 0.87
N ILE A 251 15.43 16.10 1.33
CA ILE A 251 15.23 16.46 2.73
C ILE A 251 13.93 15.83 3.22
N ALA A 252 14.03 15.02 4.27
CA ALA A 252 12.86 14.37 4.86
C ALA A 252 12.11 15.29 5.81
N THR A 253 12.82 16.18 6.51
CA THR A 253 12.27 17.11 7.49
C THR A 253 12.08 18.53 6.91
N SER A 254 12.97 19.47 7.26
CA SER A 254 12.89 20.87 6.84
C SER A 254 14.26 21.43 6.47
N VAL A 255 14.27 22.49 5.65
CA VAL A 255 15.51 23.14 5.19
C VAL A 255 16.26 23.77 6.37
N GLU A 256 15.55 24.26 7.39
CA GLU A 256 16.14 24.87 8.58
C GLU A 256 16.97 23.86 9.39
N LEU A 257 16.51 22.61 9.49
CA LEU A 257 17.24 21.55 10.18
C LEU A 257 18.52 21.17 9.42
N LEU A 258 18.45 21.06 8.09
CA LEU A 258 19.64 20.86 7.27
C LEU A 258 20.62 22.04 7.42
N GLN A 259 20.13 23.27 7.39
CA GLN A 259 20.94 24.47 7.59
C GLN A 259 21.63 24.49 8.96
N ALA A 260 20.94 24.06 10.02
CA ALA A 260 21.50 23.97 11.37
C ALA A 260 22.61 22.92 11.50
N ARG A 261 22.57 21.87 10.65
CA ARG A 261 23.58 20.81 10.61
C ARG A 261 24.83 21.18 9.81
N LEU A 262 24.77 22.18 8.94
CA LEU A 262 25.87 22.61 8.08
C LEU A 262 26.70 23.72 8.74
N LEU A 263 28.00 23.76 8.42
CA LEU A 263 28.83 24.89 8.80
C LEU A 263 28.34 26.18 8.11
N LYS A 264 28.33 27.30 8.86
CA LYS A 264 27.92 28.60 8.32
C LYS A 264 28.72 29.02 7.07
N SER A 265 30.01 28.64 7.00
CA SER A 265 30.86 28.84 5.83
C SER A 265 30.36 28.06 4.60
N ALA A 266 29.95 26.80 4.78
CA ALA A 266 29.38 25.99 3.70
C ALA A 266 28.05 26.58 3.20
N CYS A 267 27.16 27.00 4.11
CA CYS A 267 25.88 27.62 3.75
C CYS A 267 26.03 28.89 2.90
N GLN A 268 27.09 29.69 3.12
CA GLN A 268 27.33 30.91 2.35
C GLN A 268 27.62 30.64 0.86
N HIS A 269 28.06 29.42 0.52
CA HIS A 269 28.35 29.01 -0.84
C HIS A 269 27.12 28.49 -1.61
N LEU A 270 25.99 28.27 -0.94
CA LEU A 270 24.78 27.75 -1.57
C LEU A 270 23.86 28.90 -2.01
N TYR A 271 23.31 28.78 -3.21
CA TYR A 271 22.17 29.56 -3.68
C TYR A 271 21.02 28.61 -3.97
N GLY A 272 20.13 28.49 -2.98
CA GLY A 272 19.10 27.46 -2.97
C GLY A 272 17.69 27.96 -3.21
N ALA A 273 16.88 27.12 -3.84
CA ALA A 273 15.42 27.21 -3.85
C ALA A 273 14.81 25.95 -3.24
N GLN A 274 13.68 26.11 -2.54
CA GLN A 274 12.92 25.00 -1.96
C GLN A 274 11.84 24.54 -2.93
N PHE A 275 11.68 23.22 -3.03
CA PHE A 275 10.67 22.55 -3.84
C PHE A 275 9.93 21.54 -2.97
N ASP A 276 8.64 21.74 -2.80
CA ASP A 276 7.79 20.84 -2.03
C ASP A 276 7.25 19.74 -2.95
N VAL A 277 7.47 18.49 -2.54
CA VAL A 277 6.90 17.33 -3.23
C VAL A 277 5.46 17.13 -2.76
N VAL A 278 4.62 16.59 -3.64
CA VAL A 278 3.23 16.24 -3.31
C VAL A 278 3.19 15.29 -2.10
N GLN A 279 2.32 15.58 -1.14
CA GLN A 279 2.16 14.75 0.06
C GLN A 279 1.64 13.35 -0.28
N THR A 280 2.11 12.33 0.45
CA THR A 280 1.77 10.93 0.23
C THR A 280 0.27 10.65 0.31
N SER A 281 -0.47 11.32 1.19
CA SER A 281 -1.94 11.22 1.29
C SER A 281 -2.65 11.68 0.02
N ALA A 282 -2.20 12.79 -0.57
CA ALA A 282 -2.76 13.28 -1.84
C ALA A 282 -2.44 12.34 -3.01
N ILE A 283 -1.24 11.75 -3.03
CA ILE A 283 -0.89 10.74 -4.04
C ILE A 283 -1.72 9.47 -3.85
N LEU A 284 -1.98 9.06 -2.61
CA LEU A 284 -2.84 7.92 -2.30
C LEU A 284 -4.24 8.11 -2.91
N GLU A 285 -4.88 9.25 -2.69
CA GLU A 285 -6.20 9.56 -3.28
C GLU A 285 -6.17 9.58 -4.82
N GLN A 286 -5.09 10.10 -5.42
CA GLN A 286 -4.91 10.12 -6.88
C GLN A 286 -4.75 8.72 -7.48
N ILE A 287 -4.16 7.78 -6.72
CA ILE A 287 -3.99 6.39 -7.14
C ILE A 287 -5.24 5.56 -6.82
N PHE A 288 -5.93 5.86 -5.71
CA PHE A 288 -7.07 5.07 -5.23
C PHE A 288 -8.19 4.99 -6.27
N LYS A 289 -8.58 6.13 -6.85
CA LYS A 289 -9.62 6.21 -7.88
C LYS A 289 -9.36 5.28 -9.08
N PRO A 290 -8.22 5.40 -9.80
CA PRO A 290 -7.98 4.59 -11.00
C PRO A 290 -7.58 3.14 -10.74
N THR A 291 -7.11 2.79 -9.54
CA THR A 291 -6.62 1.43 -9.26
C THR A 291 -7.62 0.55 -8.50
N ILE A 292 -8.36 1.13 -7.55
CA ILE A 292 -9.28 0.37 -6.68
C ILE A 292 -10.73 0.62 -7.10
N ALA A 293 -11.11 1.90 -7.24
CA ALA A 293 -12.49 2.28 -7.51
C ALA A 293 -12.83 2.40 -9.01
N GLY A 294 -11.91 2.02 -9.90
CA GLY A 294 -12.15 2.07 -11.34
C GLY A 294 -13.28 1.14 -11.74
N SER A 295 -14.13 1.58 -12.69
CA SER A 295 -15.21 0.76 -13.25
C SER A 295 -14.70 -0.52 -13.93
N ASP A 296 -13.44 -0.51 -14.36
CA ASP A 296 -12.74 -1.60 -15.02
C ASP A 296 -11.87 -2.44 -14.07
N ALA A 297 -12.00 -2.25 -12.75
CA ALA A 297 -11.28 -3.07 -11.78
C ALA A 297 -11.77 -4.53 -11.81
N ALA A 298 -10.85 -5.46 -12.05
CA ALA A 298 -11.14 -6.89 -12.11
C ALA A 298 -11.54 -7.47 -10.74
N LEU A 299 -10.97 -6.94 -9.66
CA LEU A 299 -11.27 -7.35 -8.28
C LEU A 299 -11.71 -6.13 -7.47
N THR A 300 -12.88 -6.24 -6.82
CA THR A 300 -13.31 -5.28 -5.81
C THR A 300 -12.73 -5.70 -4.47
N LEU A 301 -12.10 -4.78 -3.76
CA LEU A 301 -11.58 -5.05 -2.41
C LEU A 301 -12.62 -4.61 -1.37
N GLY A 302 -12.86 -5.46 -0.38
CA GLY A 302 -13.80 -5.16 0.69
C GLY A 302 -13.27 -4.11 1.68
N GLU A 303 -14.20 -3.56 2.46
CA GLU A 303 -13.92 -2.47 3.40
C GLU A 303 -12.91 -2.88 4.46
N ASN A 304 -13.02 -4.08 5.03
CA ASN A 304 -12.15 -4.52 6.10
C ASN A 304 -10.69 -4.48 5.65
N LEU A 305 -10.41 -5.10 4.51
CA LEU A 305 -9.07 -5.19 3.96
C LEU A 305 -8.53 -3.82 3.54
N LEU A 306 -9.32 -3.05 2.78
CA LEU A 306 -8.92 -1.73 2.31
C LEU A 306 -8.69 -0.73 3.45
N HIS A 307 -9.52 -0.74 4.49
CA HIS A 307 -9.28 0.07 5.69
C HIS A 307 -7.91 -0.25 6.29
N SER A 308 -7.54 -1.54 6.35
CA SER A 308 -6.22 -1.95 6.84
C SER A 308 -5.07 -1.52 5.92
N PHE A 309 -5.33 -1.19 4.65
CA PHE A 309 -4.32 -0.64 3.74
C PHE A 309 -4.14 0.86 3.96
N VAL A 310 -5.26 1.59 4.05
CA VAL A 310 -5.28 3.04 4.27
C VAL A 310 -4.72 3.40 5.66
N GLU A 311 -5.18 2.71 6.70
CA GLU A 311 -4.69 2.87 8.08
C GLU A 311 -3.18 2.61 8.17
N ARG A 312 -2.67 1.56 7.50
CA ARG A 312 -1.22 1.29 7.46
C ARG A 312 -0.43 2.42 6.80
N GLN A 313 -0.97 3.00 5.73
CA GLN A 313 -0.33 4.12 5.05
C GLN A 313 -0.30 5.36 5.95
N GLN A 314 -1.42 5.68 6.59
CA GLN A 314 -1.56 6.88 7.42
C GLN A 314 -0.79 6.77 8.74
N ASP A 315 -0.92 5.65 9.46
CA ASP A 315 -0.38 5.51 10.82
C ASP A 315 1.06 4.96 10.86
N GLN A 316 1.43 4.11 9.91
CA GLN A 316 2.76 3.47 9.87
C GLN A 316 3.71 4.11 8.85
N VAL A 317 3.29 5.21 8.20
CA VAL A 317 4.06 5.93 7.16
C VAL A 317 4.55 4.98 6.06
N ALA A 318 3.73 3.96 5.73
CA ALA A 318 4.07 3.00 4.69
C ALA A 318 4.14 3.70 3.32
N SER A 319 4.96 3.16 2.43
CA SER A 319 5.12 3.71 1.09
C SER A 319 3.97 3.41 0.15
N ILE A 320 3.80 4.26 -0.85
CA ILE A 320 2.83 4.03 -1.93
C ILE A 320 3.16 2.72 -2.65
N GLN A 321 4.44 2.40 -2.84
CA GLN A 321 4.87 1.12 -3.39
C GLN A 321 4.44 -0.05 -2.50
N SER A 322 4.54 0.10 -1.17
CA SER A 322 4.04 -0.88 -0.21
C SER A 322 2.51 -1.03 -0.28
N PHE A 323 1.77 0.05 -0.51
CA PHE A 323 0.33 0.04 -0.76
C PHE A 323 -0.02 -0.71 -2.06
N ILE A 324 0.67 -0.42 -3.16
CA ILE A 324 0.53 -1.13 -4.45
C ILE A 324 0.86 -2.63 -4.26
N ALA A 325 1.91 -2.96 -3.52
CA ALA A 325 2.26 -4.35 -3.20
C ALA A 325 1.18 -5.05 -2.37
N SER A 326 0.48 -4.35 -1.46
CA SER A 326 -0.68 -4.91 -0.75
C SER A 326 -1.82 -5.25 -1.69
N ILE A 327 -2.11 -4.38 -2.66
CA ILE A 327 -3.13 -4.64 -3.68
C ILE A 327 -2.72 -5.85 -4.52
N LYS A 328 -1.44 -5.91 -4.96
CA LYS A 328 -0.90 -7.08 -5.69
C LYS A 328 -1.14 -8.36 -4.93
N TYR A 329 -0.81 -8.35 -3.64
CA TYR A 329 -0.95 -9.52 -2.80
C TYR A 329 -2.42 -9.92 -2.61
N ALA A 330 -3.34 -8.96 -2.51
CA ALA A 330 -4.77 -9.26 -2.49
C ALA A 330 -5.25 -9.93 -3.79
N TYR A 331 -4.82 -9.42 -4.95
CA TYR A 331 -5.07 -10.04 -6.25
C TYR A 331 -4.48 -11.46 -6.31
N MET A 332 -3.23 -11.63 -5.88
CA MET A 332 -2.59 -12.95 -5.79
C MET A 332 -3.41 -13.91 -4.93
N CYS A 333 -3.79 -13.52 -3.70
CA CYS A 333 -4.58 -14.37 -2.82
C CYS A 333 -5.93 -14.74 -3.42
N HIS A 334 -6.62 -13.79 -4.05
CA HIS A 334 -7.90 -14.04 -4.68
C HIS A 334 -7.78 -15.06 -5.82
N PHE A 335 -6.98 -14.79 -6.85
CA PHE A 335 -6.88 -15.68 -8.01
C PHE A 335 -6.18 -17.01 -7.70
N TYR A 336 -5.21 -17.01 -6.77
CA TYR A 336 -4.47 -18.23 -6.42
C TYR A 336 -5.29 -19.22 -5.59
N ALA A 337 -6.10 -18.72 -4.63
CA ALA A 337 -6.79 -19.56 -3.66
C ALA A 337 -8.29 -19.75 -3.92
N ASN A 338 -8.91 -18.98 -4.82
CA ASN A 338 -10.33 -19.08 -5.14
C ASN A 338 -10.54 -19.78 -6.49
N PRO A 339 -11.14 -20.98 -6.54
CA PRO A 339 -11.45 -21.63 -7.81
C PRO A 339 -12.55 -20.90 -8.60
N LEU A 340 -13.42 -20.15 -7.92
CA LEU A 340 -14.54 -19.44 -8.55
C LEU A 340 -14.13 -18.08 -9.13
N SER A 341 -12.88 -17.65 -8.96
CA SER A 341 -12.38 -16.39 -9.55
C SER A 341 -12.41 -16.41 -11.08
N VAL A 342 -12.44 -17.60 -11.69
CA VAL A 342 -12.55 -17.75 -13.16
C VAL A 342 -13.78 -17.06 -13.73
N PHE A 343 -14.85 -16.93 -12.93
CA PHE A 343 -16.12 -16.30 -13.32
C PHE A 343 -16.20 -14.80 -13.01
N ALA A 344 -15.14 -14.22 -12.42
CA ALA A 344 -15.13 -12.83 -11.94
C ALA A 344 -15.06 -11.78 -13.06
N VAL A 345 -14.45 -12.17 -14.19
CA VAL A 345 -14.10 -11.29 -15.31
C VAL A 345 -14.62 -11.90 -16.61
N GLU A 346 -15.13 -11.05 -17.52
CA GLU A 346 -15.48 -11.46 -18.88
C GLU A 346 -14.20 -11.90 -19.62
N ASP A 347 -14.14 -13.15 -20.09
CA ASP A 347 -13.05 -13.69 -20.92
C ASP A 347 -13.64 -14.54 -22.04
N ASP A 348 -13.18 -14.32 -23.29
CA ASP A 348 -13.67 -15.03 -24.47
C ASP A 348 -13.39 -16.55 -24.43
N GLU A 349 -12.41 -16.97 -23.64
CA GLU A 349 -12.09 -18.40 -23.45
C GLU A 349 -13.06 -19.09 -22.47
N MET A 350 -13.80 -18.31 -21.67
CA MET A 350 -14.78 -18.85 -20.72
C MET A 350 -16.01 -19.37 -21.47
N ASN A 351 -16.29 -20.66 -21.34
CA ASN A 351 -17.43 -21.32 -21.98
C ASN A 351 -18.13 -22.31 -21.03
N SER A 352 -19.29 -22.82 -21.44
CA SER A 352 -20.10 -23.72 -20.60
C SER A 352 -19.42 -25.05 -20.28
N GLU A 353 -18.43 -25.48 -21.07
CA GLU A 353 -17.68 -26.72 -20.88
C GLU A 353 -16.64 -26.59 -19.75
N LEU A 354 -16.13 -25.38 -19.49
CA LEU A 354 -15.23 -25.09 -18.36
C LEU A 354 -15.97 -25.04 -17.01
N VAL A 355 -17.29 -24.94 -17.01
CA VAL A 355 -18.09 -25.00 -15.77
C VAL A 355 -18.23 -26.45 -15.31
N GLN A 356 -17.33 -26.88 -14.44
CA GLN A 356 -17.36 -28.19 -13.79
C GLN A 356 -18.51 -28.31 -12.77
N ASP A 357 -19.03 -29.52 -12.55
CA ASP A 357 -20.08 -29.78 -11.55
C ASP A 357 -19.63 -29.41 -10.12
N VAL A 358 -18.33 -29.55 -9.84
CA VAL A 358 -17.73 -29.13 -8.56
C VAL A 358 -17.83 -27.61 -8.36
N HIS A 359 -17.80 -26.81 -9.44
CA HIS A 359 -18.05 -25.37 -9.35
C HIS A 359 -19.49 -25.06 -8.94
N ILE A 360 -20.47 -25.79 -9.49
CA ILE A 360 -21.89 -25.65 -9.18
C ILE A 360 -22.14 -25.96 -7.69
N GLU A 361 -21.60 -27.07 -7.19
CA GLU A 361 -21.71 -27.43 -5.78
C GLU A 361 -20.98 -26.43 -4.86
N SER A 362 -19.80 -25.95 -5.27
CA SER A 362 -19.08 -24.89 -4.55
C SER A 362 -19.91 -23.61 -4.46
N ILE A 363 -20.58 -23.23 -5.54
CA ILE A 363 -21.49 -22.07 -5.59
C ILE A 363 -22.69 -22.27 -4.67
N ARG A 364 -23.30 -23.46 -4.65
CA ARG A 364 -24.41 -23.79 -3.74
C ARG A 364 -24.02 -23.68 -2.26
N SER A 365 -22.73 -23.87 -1.95
CA SER A 365 -22.19 -23.73 -0.61
C SER A 365 -21.92 -22.27 -0.18
N LEU A 366 -21.96 -21.31 -1.11
CA LEU A 366 -21.64 -19.91 -0.81
C LEU A 366 -22.73 -19.22 0.05
N PRO A 367 -22.33 -18.34 0.98
CA PRO A 367 -23.27 -17.54 1.77
C PRO A 367 -24.23 -16.70 0.92
N SER A 368 -23.74 -16.04 -0.14
CA SER A 368 -24.59 -15.22 -1.00
C SER A 368 -25.66 -16.04 -1.73
N PHE A 369 -25.32 -17.25 -2.18
CA PHE A 369 -26.26 -18.17 -2.81
C PHE A 369 -27.36 -18.59 -1.82
N ARG A 370 -26.96 -18.98 -0.60
CA ARG A 370 -27.90 -19.36 0.44
C ARG A 370 -28.88 -18.23 0.75
N ARG A 371 -28.39 -17.00 0.87
CA ARG A 371 -29.24 -15.82 1.11
C ARG A 371 -30.23 -15.57 -0.03
N GLU A 372 -29.84 -15.78 -1.28
CA GLU A 372 -30.76 -15.63 -2.42
C GLU A 372 -31.88 -16.67 -2.39
N VAL A 373 -31.57 -17.91 -2.02
CA VAL A 373 -32.58 -18.95 -1.80
C VAL A 373 -33.50 -18.58 -0.63
N GLU A 374 -32.95 -18.10 0.48
CA GLU A 374 -33.73 -17.62 1.64
C GLU A 374 -34.66 -16.46 1.24
N LYS A 375 -34.17 -15.45 0.49
CA LYS A 375 -34.97 -14.35 -0.06
C LYS A 375 -36.12 -14.86 -0.95
N ALA A 376 -35.86 -15.84 -1.81
CA ALA A 376 -36.90 -16.44 -2.66
C ALA A 376 -37.97 -17.16 -1.84
N VAL A 377 -37.58 -17.88 -0.78
CA VAL A 377 -38.50 -18.55 0.14
C VAL A 377 -39.35 -17.54 0.93
N GLU A 378 -38.74 -16.48 1.46
CA GLU A 378 -39.42 -15.40 2.16
C GLU A 378 -40.40 -14.64 1.24
N GLY A 379 -39.98 -14.41 -0.01
CA GLY A 379 -40.81 -13.86 -1.09
C GLY A 379 -41.92 -14.79 -1.58
N LYS A 380 -42.03 -16.01 -1.03
CA LYS A 380 -42.97 -17.08 -1.41
C LYS A 380 -42.81 -17.58 -2.84
N ASP A 381 -41.67 -17.31 -3.48
CA ASP A 381 -41.31 -17.90 -4.76
C ASP A 381 -40.59 -19.25 -4.56
N LEU A 382 -41.38 -20.24 -4.13
CA LEU A 382 -40.89 -21.60 -3.89
C LEU A 382 -40.42 -22.29 -5.18
N ARG A 383 -40.86 -21.82 -6.35
CA ARG A 383 -40.43 -22.36 -7.64
C ARG A 383 -39.02 -21.94 -7.95
N LEU A 384 -38.72 -20.64 -7.80
CA LEU A 384 -37.37 -20.12 -7.96
C LEU A 384 -36.40 -20.79 -6.97
N ALA A 385 -36.76 -20.84 -5.69
CA ALA A 385 -35.94 -21.48 -4.65
C ALA A 385 -35.62 -22.95 -4.99
N ARG A 386 -36.62 -23.71 -5.45
CA ARG A 386 -36.41 -25.10 -5.88
C ARG A 386 -35.53 -25.19 -7.14
N SER A 387 -35.76 -24.33 -8.12
CA SER A 387 -34.95 -24.32 -9.35
C SER A 387 -33.48 -23.99 -9.09
N LEU A 388 -33.17 -23.06 -8.17
CA LEU A 388 -31.78 -22.76 -7.80
C LEU A 388 -31.06 -23.99 -7.19
N LEU A 389 -31.79 -24.82 -6.45
CA LEU A 389 -31.25 -26.00 -5.78
C LEU A 389 -31.14 -27.23 -6.69
N GLU A 390 -32.08 -27.41 -7.63
CA GLU A 390 -32.20 -28.64 -8.43
C GLU A 390 -31.79 -28.47 -9.91
N ASP A 391 -31.82 -27.25 -10.47
CA ASP A 391 -31.55 -26.99 -11.89
C ASP A 391 -30.14 -26.42 -12.12
N ASP A 392 -29.22 -27.30 -12.53
CA ASP A 392 -27.84 -26.93 -12.85
C ASP A 392 -27.73 -25.99 -14.06
N ASN A 393 -28.64 -26.10 -15.04
CA ASN A 393 -28.57 -25.26 -16.24
C ASN A 393 -28.94 -23.81 -15.92
N LEU A 394 -29.97 -23.62 -15.09
CA LEU A 394 -30.32 -22.30 -14.58
C LEU A 394 -29.15 -21.66 -13.82
N LEU A 395 -28.43 -22.44 -13.00
CA LEU A 395 -27.28 -21.92 -12.28
C LEU A 395 -26.13 -21.57 -13.22
N ARG A 396 -25.88 -22.39 -14.26
CA ARG A 396 -24.90 -22.09 -15.31
C ARG A 396 -25.21 -20.75 -15.99
N GLU A 397 -26.47 -20.51 -16.39
CA GLU A 397 -26.88 -19.22 -16.96
C GLU A 397 -26.58 -18.06 -15.99
N LYS A 398 -26.97 -18.20 -14.72
CA LYS A 398 -26.71 -17.18 -13.69
C LYS A 398 -25.21 -16.94 -13.41
N ILE A 399 -24.34 -17.93 -13.65
CA ILE A 399 -22.88 -17.79 -13.53
C ILE A 399 -22.34 -16.90 -14.65
N PHE A 400 -22.82 -17.07 -15.88
CA PHE A 400 -22.41 -16.21 -17.00
C PHE A 400 -22.89 -14.75 -16.85
N ASP A 401 -23.96 -14.51 -16.09
CA ASP A 401 -24.41 -13.15 -15.75
C ASP A 401 -23.52 -12.42 -14.72
N ILE A 402 -22.60 -13.12 -14.03
CA ILE A 402 -21.83 -12.56 -12.90
C ILE A 402 -21.09 -11.28 -13.31
N PRO A 403 -20.30 -11.25 -14.40
CA PRO A 403 -19.54 -10.06 -14.76
C PRO A 403 -20.44 -8.87 -15.11
N GLU A 404 -21.58 -9.12 -15.76
CA GLU A 404 -22.56 -8.08 -16.08
C GLU A 404 -23.19 -7.50 -14.82
N LYS A 405 -23.65 -8.33 -13.88
CA LYS A 405 -24.20 -7.88 -12.59
C LYS A 405 -23.19 -7.10 -11.77
N LYS A 406 -21.93 -7.54 -11.78
CA LYS A 406 -20.83 -6.79 -11.17
C LYS A 406 -20.68 -5.41 -11.82
N ARG A 407 -20.62 -5.35 -13.16
CA ARG A 407 -20.49 -4.08 -13.91
C ARG A 407 -21.65 -3.13 -13.62
N GLU A 408 -22.89 -3.63 -13.57
CA GLU A 408 -24.07 -2.84 -13.21
C GLU A 408 -23.96 -2.27 -11.79
N TRP A 409 -23.58 -3.11 -10.82
CA TRP A 409 -23.42 -2.68 -9.43
C TRP A 409 -22.30 -1.64 -9.29
N VAL A 410 -21.11 -1.88 -9.86
CA VAL A 410 -20.00 -0.92 -9.83
C VAL A 410 -20.41 0.40 -10.49
N THR A 411 -21.07 0.34 -11.64
CA THR A 411 -21.53 1.55 -12.34
C THR A 411 -22.52 2.34 -11.49
N ARG A 412 -23.49 1.68 -10.85
CA ARG A 412 -24.46 2.32 -9.95
C ARG A 412 -23.80 2.94 -8.72
N LEU A 413 -22.85 2.23 -8.11
CA LEU A 413 -22.05 2.70 -6.98
C LEU A 413 -21.29 3.98 -7.35
N LEU A 414 -20.54 3.97 -8.45
CA LEU A 414 -19.70 5.09 -8.87
C LEU A 414 -20.54 6.30 -9.30
N ARG A 415 -21.64 6.10 -10.03
CA ARG A 415 -22.59 7.18 -10.38
C ARG A 415 -23.17 7.81 -9.12
N SER A 416 -23.60 7.00 -8.15
CA SER A 416 -24.13 7.49 -6.87
C SER A 416 -23.08 8.28 -6.11
N LEU A 417 -21.86 7.76 -5.92
CA LEU A 417 -20.76 8.47 -5.27
C LEU A 417 -20.43 9.79 -5.96
N LYS A 418 -20.42 9.81 -7.30
CA LYS A 418 -20.14 11.03 -8.07
C LYS A 418 -21.20 12.10 -7.86
N LEU A 419 -22.48 11.70 -7.81
CA LEU A 419 -23.58 12.60 -7.48
C LEU A 419 -23.45 13.13 -6.05
N ILE A 420 -23.08 12.28 -5.07
CA ILE A 420 -22.83 12.71 -3.70
C ILE A 420 -21.70 13.74 -3.63
N GLN A 421 -20.58 13.50 -4.32
CA GLN A 421 -19.49 14.48 -4.39
C GLN A 421 -19.93 15.82 -5.01
N ALA A 422 -20.80 15.78 -6.02
CA ALA A 422 -21.36 16.99 -6.62
C ALA A 422 -22.20 17.80 -5.63
N THR A 423 -22.87 17.15 -4.66
CA THR A 423 -23.62 17.86 -3.60
C THR A 423 -22.72 18.64 -2.63
N ARG A 424 -21.49 18.18 -2.36
CA ARG A 424 -20.60 18.68 -1.29
C ARG A 424 -21.23 18.69 0.11
N VAL A 425 -22.23 17.84 0.35
CA VAL A 425 -22.79 17.64 1.70
C VAL A 425 -21.78 16.88 2.57
N VAL A 426 -21.27 15.76 2.03
CA VAL A 426 -20.22 14.97 2.66
C VAL A 426 -18.85 15.54 2.28
N GLN A 427 -18.02 15.81 3.28
CA GLN A 427 -16.69 16.43 3.13
C GLN A 427 -15.56 15.42 3.35
N ASP A 428 -15.88 14.13 3.35
CA ASP A 428 -14.90 13.05 3.51
C ASP A 428 -14.07 12.87 2.24
N ASP A 429 -12.86 12.32 2.41
CA ASP A 429 -12.02 11.89 1.28
C ASP A 429 -12.74 10.81 0.46
N PHE A 430 -12.40 10.71 -0.83
CA PHE A 430 -13.09 9.77 -1.72
C PHE A 430 -12.89 8.32 -1.29
N SER A 431 -11.69 7.96 -0.81
CA SER A 431 -11.41 6.62 -0.29
C SER A 431 -12.35 6.22 0.86
N SER A 432 -12.56 7.12 1.82
CA SER A 432 -13.49 6.93 2.95
C SER A 432 -14.95 6.78 2.49
N MET A 433 -15.38 7.63 1.56
CA MET A 433 -16.73 7.53 0.97
C MET A 433 -16.92 6.18 0.25
N TYR A 434 -15.92 5.75 -0.53
CA TYR A 434 -15.96 4.50 -1.26
C TYR A 434 -16.02 3.29 -0.32
N LEU A 435 -15.15 3.25 0.71
CA LEU A 435 -15.13 2.21 1.74
C LEU A 435 -16.51 2.02 2.37
N LYS A 436 -17.10 3.13 2.84
CA LYS A 436 -18.43 3.13 3.44
C LYS A 436 -19.50 2.63 2.47
N ALA A 437 -19.47 3.10 1.23
CA ALA A 437 -20.46 2.72 0.22
C ALA A 437 -20.37 1.23 -0.17
N VAL A 438 -19.17 0.65 -0.21
CA VAL A 438 -18.98 -0.79 -0.46
C VAL A 438 -19.53 -1.64 0.69
N ALA A 439 -19.34 -1.20 1.93
CA ALA A 439 -19.73 -1.92 3.14
C ALA A 439 -21.22 -1.83 3.46
N GLU A 440 -21.77 -0.62 3.45
CA GLU A 440 -23.11 -0.29 3.94
C GLU A 440 -24.10 0.03 2.80
N GLY A 441 -23.61 0.15 1.57
CA GLY A 441 -24.39 0.69 0.47
C GLY A 441 -24.58 2.20 0.57
N ILE A 442 -25.46 2.72 -0.29
CA ILE A 442 -25.81 4.14 -0.36
C ILE A 442 -27.32 4.28 -0.22
N SER A 443 -27.72 5.01 0.82
CA SER A 443 -29.09 5.47 1.01
C SER A 443 -29.08 6.93 1.45
N PRO A 444 -29.69 7.87 0.70
CA PRO A 444 -29.55 9.32 0.94
C PRO A 444 -30.17 9.80 2.25
N SER A 445 -31.13 9.04 2.77
CA SER A 445 -31.84 9.31 4.03
C SER A 445 -31.25 8.57 5.22
N SER A 446 -30.20 7.77 5.05
CA SER A 446 -29.53 7.10 6.16
C SER A 446 -28.64 8.07 6.94
N ASP A 447 -28.48 7.83 8.24
CA ASP A 447 -27.65 8.62 9.16
C ASP A 447 -26.19 8.76 8.68
N GLY A 448 -25.74 7.87 7.80
CA GLY A 448 -24.39 7.88 7.24
C GLY A 448 -24.15 8.90 6.14
N TRP A 449 -25.18 9.35 5.42
CA TRP A 449 -25.02 10.24 4.26
C TRP A 449 -25.76 11.57 4.42
N ASP A 450 -26.93 11.58 5.08
CA ASP A 450 -27.78 12.75 5.40
C ASP A 450 -27.93 13.77 4.25
N ILE A 451 -28.02 13.27 3.02
CA ILE A 451 -28.00 14.10 1.80
C ILE A 451 -29.31 14.87 1.67
N VAL A 452 -30.44 14.19 1.90
CA VAL A 452 -31.78 14.77 1.69
C VAL A 452 -32.05 15.94 2.63
N GLU A 453 -31.78 15.79 3.93
CA GLU A 453 -31.97 16.88 4.90
C GLU A 453 -30.98 18.02 4.66
N SER A 454 -29.75 17.72 4.27
CA SER A 454 -28.75 18.73 3.95
C SER A 454 -29.13 19.54 2.72
N ILE A 455 -29.66 18.90 1.67
CA ILE A 455 -30.21 19.59 0.48
C ILE A 455 -31.39 20.49 0.87
N LYS A 456 -32.31 20.00 1.71
CA LYS A 456 -33.45 20.80 2.18
C LYS A 456 -33.03 22.08 2.89
N ARG A 457 -31.93 22.02 3.66
CA ARG A 457 -31.37 23.14 4.44
C ARG A 457 -30.38 24.02 3.66
N MET A 458 -30.05 23.66 2.42
CA MET A 458 -29.07 24.35 1.58
C MET A 458 -29.54 25.77 1.24
N GLN A 459 -28.61 26.73 1.18
CA GLN A 459 -28.93 28.09 0.75
C GLN A 459 -29.19 28.12 -0.77
N PRO A 460 -30.03 29.04 -1.28
CA PRO A 460 -30.39 29.05 -2.69
C PRO A 460 -29.23 29.17 -3.69
N ASP A 461 -28.23 30.01 -3.42
CA ASP A 461 -27.06 30.15 -4.30
C ASP A 461 -26.22 28.85 -4.33
N ASP A 462 -26.05 28.19 -3.17
CA ASP A 462 -25.35 26.90 -3.06
C ASP A 462 -26.13 25.77 -3.74
N PHE A 463 -27.46 25.80 -3.66
CA PHE A 463 -28.36 24.84 -4.29
C PHE A 463 -28.28 24.93 -5.82
N VAL A 464 -28.29 26.13 -6.39
CA VAL A 464 -28.06 26.34 -7.84
C VAL A 464 -26.68 25.84 -8.24
N SER A 465 -25.65 26.17 -7.47
CA SER A 465 -24.28 25.71 -7.72
C SER A 465 -24.14 24.19 -7.60
N MET A 466 -24.92 23.54 -6.74
CA MET A 466 -24.99 22.09 -6.60
C MET A 466 -25.66 21.45 -7.82
N LEU A 467 -26.78 21.98 -8.29
CA LEU A 467 -27.45 21.47 -9.49
C LEU A 467 -26.57 21.59 -10.76
N GLN A 468 -25.82 22.69 -10.89
CA GLN A 468 -24.82 22.84 -11.97
C GLN A 468 -23.75 21.75 -11.92
N ARG A 469 -23.17 21.51 -10.73
CA ARG A 469 -22.17 20.45 -10.55
C ARG A 469 -22.73 19.06 -10.81
N VAL A 470 -24.00 18.82 -10.49
CA VAL A 470 -24.69 17.55 -10.78
C VAL A 470 -24.88 17.37 -12.29
N GLN A 471 -25.29 18.41 -13.00
CA GLN A 471 -25.38 18.40 -14.46
C GLN A 471 -24.01 18.10 -15.10
N ASP A 472 -22.96 18.81 -14.66
CA ASP A 472 -21.58 18.60 -15.12
C ASP A 472 -21.08 17.18 -14.82
N ALA A 473 -21.42 16.64 -13.64
CA ALA A 473 -21.03 15.29 -13.23
C ALA A 473 -21.64 14.21 -14.13
N VAL A 474 -22.91 14.36 -14.51
CA VAL A 474 -23.60 13.41 -15.40
C VAL A 474 -23.07 13.52 -16.84
N ALA A 475 -22.77 14.75 -17.29
CA ALA A 475 -22.26 15.02 -18.64
C ALA A 475 -20.82 14.54 -18.84
N SER A 476 -19.93 14.86 -17.89
CA SER A 476 -18.49 14.62 -18.03
C SER A 476 -18.02 13.28 -17.46
N GLY A 477 -18.76 12.71 -16.50
CA GLY A 477 -18.34 11.51 -15.78
C GLY A 477 -17.12 11.72 -14.89
N ASP A 478 -16.26 10.71 -14.80
CA ASP A 478 -14.97 10.79 -14.13
C ASP A 478 -13.95 9.86 -14.80
N ALA A 479 -13.03 10.45 -15.57
CA ALA A 479 -11.98 9.71 -16.26
C ALA A 479 -11.03 8.96 -15.30
N GLN A 480 -10.85 9.43 -14.06
CA GLN A 480 -10.04 8.70 -13.08
C GLN A 480 -10.73 7.42 -12.59
N LEU A 481 -12.06 7.35 -12.68
CA LEU A 481 -12.85 6.17 -12.33
C LEU A 481 -13.21 5.32 -13.56
N CYS A 482 -12.70 5.67 -14.74
CA CYS A 482 -13.13 5.09 -16.02
C CYS A 482 -14.67 5.15 -16.20
N LEU A 483 -15.30 6.19 -15.65
CA LEU A 483 -16.74 6.41 -15.72
C LEU A 483 -17.01 7.45 -16.81
N THR A 484 -17.58 7.01 -17.93
CA THR A 484 -18.00 7.93 -19.01
C THR A 484 -19.26 8.69 -18.60
N GLY A 485 -19.49 9.86 -19.21
CA GLY A 485 -20.76 10.58 -19.07
C GLY A 485 -21.94 9.68 -19.42
N TRP A 486 -23.03 9.79 -18.66
CA TRP A 486 -24.17 8.86 -18.72
C TRP A 486 -25.50 9.56 -18.96
N GLU A 487 -25.50 10.72 -19.61
CA GLU A 487 -26.73 11.48 -19.94
C GLU A 487 -27.78 10.64 -20.66
N SER A 488 -27.35 9.78 -21.60
CA SER A 488 -28.26 8.91 -22.36
C SER A 488 -28.87 7.77 -21.53
N GLU A 489 -28.17 7.32 -20.50
CA GLU A 489 -28.61 6.24 -19.60
C GLU A 489 -29.33 6.78 -18.35
N ALA A 490 -29.21 8.07 -18.07
CA ALA A 490 -29.81 8.74 -16.91
C ALA A 490 -31.33 8.97 -17.05
N GLY A 491 -31.94 8.55 -18.16
CA GLY A 491 -33.35 8.76 -18.46
C GLY A 491 -33.71 10.25 -18.45
N ASP A 492 -34.75 10.62 -17.71
CA ASP A 492 -35.23 12.00 -17.64
C ASP A 492 -34.41 12.90 -16.71
N LEU A 493 -33.46 12.35 -15.94
CA LEU A 493 -32.71 13.09 -14.92
C LEU A 493 -32.01 14.35 -15.46
N PRO A 494 -31.26 14.32 -16.58
CA PRO A 494 -30.57 15.52 -17.07
C PRO A 494 -31.55 16.63 -17.44
N SER A 495 -32.63 16.29 -18.14
CA SER A 495 -33.68 17.24 -18.54
C SER A 495 -34.42 17.83 -17.34
N LEU A 496 -34.67 17.00 -16.32
CA LEU A 496 -35.31 17.41 -15.09
C LEU A 496 -34.41 18.36 -14.29
N VAL A 497 -33.15 18.00 -14.09
CA VAL A 497 -32.15 18.85 -13.40
C VAL A 497 -31.97 20.18 -14.12
N GLU A 498 -31.90 20.19 -15.45
CA GLU A 498 -31.82 21.42 -16.24
C GLU A 498 -33.06 22.31 -16.04
N SER A 499 -34.26 21.71 -16.06
CA SER A 499 -35.50 22.45 -15.84
C SER A 499 -35.57 23.07 -14.42
N LEU A 500 -35.17 22.31 -13.40
CA LEU A 500 -35.17 22.76 -12.00
C LEU A 500 -34.10 23.83 -11.78
N LEU A 501 -32.91 23.68 -12.36
CA LEU A 501 -31.83 24.65 -12.32
C LEU A 501 -32.27 26.00 -12.92
N ARG A 502 -32.87 25.97 -14.12
CA ARG A 502 -33.37 27.18 -14.78
C ARG A 502 -34.43 27.89 -13.94
N ASN A 503 -35.39 27.14 -13.40
CA ASN A 503 -36.45 27.69 -12.55
C ASN A 503 -35.88 28.27 -11.24
N SER A 504 -34.90 27.61 -10.62
CA SER A 504 -34.22 28.14 -9.43
C SER A 504 -33.45 29.43 -9.71
N GLN A 505 -32.74 29.51 -10.84
CA GLN A 505 -32.03 30.73 -11.25
C GLN A 505 -32.98 31.90 -11.51
N GLU A 506 -34.15 31.64 -12.12
CA GLU A 506 -35.16 32.67 -12.36
C GLU A 506 -35.73 33.24 -11.05
N LEU A 507 -36.11 32.36 -10.10
CA LEU A 507 -36.60 32.80 -8.77
C LEU A 507 -35.53 33.59 -8.00
N LEU A 508 -34.27 33.15 -8.09
CA LEU A 508 -33.14 33.81 -7.43
C LEU A 508 -32.81 35.17 -8.08
N GLY A 509 -33.00 35.31 -9.39
CA GLY A 509 -32.91 36.58 -10.12
C GLY A 509 -33.98 37.57 -9.67
N ARG A 510 -35.25 37.14 -9.64
CA ARG A 510 -36.38 37.98 -9.19
C ARG A 510 -36.21 38.45 -7.74
N ALA A 511 -35.81 37.55 -6.84
CA ALA A 511 -35.55 37.91 -5.45
C ALA A 511 -34.45 38.98 -5.31
N LYS A 512 -33.38 38.88 -6.11
CA LYS A 512 -32.29 39.88 -6.15
C LYS A 512 -32.76 41.23 -6.71
N GLU A 513 -33.60 41.23 -7.74
CA GLU A 513 -34.19 42.46 -8.32
C GLU A 513 -35.12 43.17 -7.32
N ASP A 514 -35.91 42.41 -6.57
CA ASP A 514 -36.85 42.92 -5.56
C ASP A 514 -36.17 43.28 -4.22
N GLY A 515 -34.85 43.05 -4.09
CA GLY A 515 -34.10 43.27 -2.86
C GLY A 515 -34.50 42.36 -1.70
N SER A 516 -35.15 41.23 -2.00
CA SER A 516 -35.59 40.21 -1.04
C SER A 516 -34.63 39.02 -1.02
N THR A 517 -34.72 38.16 0.00
CA THR A 517 -33.90 36.94 0.11
C THR A 517 -34.79 35.73 -0.07
N LEU A 518 -34.54 34.94 -1.10
CA LEU A 518 -35.23 33.67 -1.34
C LEU A 518 -34.89 32.66 -0.23
N ARG A 519 -35.88 31.93 0.27
CA ARG A 519 -35.71 30.94 1.35
C ARG A 519 -36.57 29.70 1.11
N SER A 520 -36.03 28.53 1.45
CA SER A 520 -36.84 27.32 1.56
C SER A 520 -37.58 27.30 2.91
N ALA A 521 -38.68 26.54 2.99
CA ALA A 521 -39.41 26.31 4.25
C ALA A 521 -38.53 25.70 5.36
N TYR A 522 -37.44 25.04 4.99
CA TYR A 522 -36.53 24.34 5.89
C TYR A 522 -35.35 25.20 6.38
N SER A 523 -35.20 26.43 5.88
CA SER A 523 -34.14 27.34 6.34
C SER A 523 -34.36 27.72 7.81
N GLY A 524 -33.35 27.45 8.66
CA GLY A 524 -33.41 27.69 10.11
C GLY A 524 -33.67 29.15 10.54
N HIS A 525 -33.60 30.09 9.59
CA HIS A 525 -33.91 31.51 9.78
C HIS A 525 -35.42 31.84 9.74
N SER A 526 -36.30 30.85 9.63
CA SER A 526 -37.75 31.05 9.64
C SER A 526 -38.33 31.26 11.05
N ARG A 527 -37.63 30.93 12.14
CA ARG A 527 -38.15 31.11 13.50
C ARG A 527 -37.96 32.55 13.99
N VAL A 528 -39.01 33.37 13.88
CA VAL A 528 -39.04 34.73 14.45
C VAL A 528 -39.47 34.62 15.92
N LEU A 529 -38.67 35.19 16.83
CA LEU A 529 -39.04 35.32 18.25
C LEU A 529 -40.13 36.40 18.38
N ARG A 530 -41.35 35.98 18.73
CA ARG A 530 -42.42 36.91 19.09
C ARG A 530 -42.53 36.97 20.61
N THR A 531 -42.24 38.12 21.20
CA THR A 531 -42.55 38.39 22.61
C THR A 531 -44.03 38.72 22.73
N THR A 532 -44.82 37.82 23.30
CA THR A 532 -46.19 38.11 23.71
C THR A 532 -46.20 38.36 25.22
N VAL A 533 -46.76 39.50 25.62
CA VAL A 533 -46.95 39.84 27.04
C VAL A 533 -48.38 39.47 27.40
N VAL A 534 -48.55 38.36 28.13
CA VAL A 534 -49.85 37.95 28.67
C VAL A 534 -49.75 38.01 30.20
N ALA A 535 -50.61 38.81 30.84
CA ALA A 535 -50.67 38.97 32.29
C ALA A 535 -49.30 39.23 32.97
N GLN A 536 -48.55 40.23 32.47
CA GLN A 536 -47.24 40.67 33.00
C GLN A 536 -46.10 39.62 32.94
N LYS A 537 -46.29 38.47 32.29
CA LYS A 537 -45.19 37.55 31.92
C LYS A 537 -44.91 37.64 30.43
N VAL A 538 -43.63 37.78 30.08
CA VAL A 538 -43.15 37.71 28.70
C VAL A 538 -43.05 36.24 28.30
N GLN A 539 -43.87 35.79 27.36
CA GLN A 539 -43.72 34.49 26.71
C GLN A 539 -43.11 34.69 25.33
N LEU A 540 -42.01 34.00 25.06
CA LEU A 540 -41.37 33.94 23.76
C LEU A 540 -42.03 32.81 22.97
N SER A 541 -42.86 33.13 21.98
CA SER A 541 -43.36 32.15 21.02
C SER A 541 -42.51 32.19 19.76
N HIS A 542 -42.15 31.02 19.23
CA HIS A 542 -41.47 30.88 17.96
C HIS A 542 -42.52 30.70 16.86
N ASP A 543 -42.82 31.76 16.11
CA ASP A 543 -43.67 31.67 14.91
C ASP A 543 -42.77 31.58 13.67
N SER A 544 -43.11 30.70 12.74
CA SER A 544 -42.47 30.63 11.42
C SER A 544 -42.82 31.87 10.60
N ALA A 545 -41.82 32.60 10.09
CA ALA A 545 -41.99 33.72 9.17
C ALA A 545 -42.87 33.31 7.98
N ALA A 546 -43.79 34.17 7.57
CA ALA A 546 -44.65 33.90 6.42
C ALA A 546 -43.79 33.82 5.15
N LEU A 547 -43.76 32.64 4.53
CA LEU A 547 -43.08 32.40 3.26
C LEU A 547 -43.79 33.16 2.13
N SER A 548 -43.02 33.82 1.27
CA SER A 548 -43.53 34.42 0.03
C SER A 548 -44.00 33.34 -0.96
N GLU A 549 -44.72 33.73 -2.02
CA GLU A 549 -45.10 32.78 -3.07
C GLU A 549 -43.88 32.21 -3.80
N ASP A 550 -42.82 33.01 -3.98
CA ASP A 550 -41.55 32.57 -4.56
C ASP A 550 -40.79 31.62 -3.62
N ASP A 551 -40.84 31.82 -2.30
CA ASP A 551 -40.29 30.89 -1.31
C ASP A 551 -41.00 29.53 -1.33
N LYS A 552 -42.33 29.54 -1.51
CA LYS A 552 -43.12 28.30 -1.66
C LYS A 552 -42.79 27.60 -2.97
N ALA A 553 -42.63 28.35 -4.06
CA ALA A 553 -42.21 27.79 -5.35
C ALA A 553 -40.81 27.18 -5.28
N PHE A 554 -39.86 27.85 -4.64
CA PHE A 554 -38.52 27.34 -4.41
C PHE A 554 -38.54 26.10 -3.51
N THR A 555 -39.34 26.10 -2.45
CA THR A 555 -39.50 24.92 -1.58
C THR A 555 -39.98 23.69 -2.36
N LYS A 556 -40.94 23.85 -3.29
CA LYS A 556 -41.36 22.75 -4.17
C LYS A 556 -40.24 22.23 -5.07
N ILE A 557 -39.36 23.10 -5.55
CA ILE A 557 -38.17 22.69 -6.32
C ILE A 557 -37.23 21.87 -5.44
N VAL A 558 -36.95 22.35 -4.22
CA VAL A 558 -36.10 21.65 -3.25
C VAL A 558 -36.67 20.28 -2.91
N ASP A 559 -37.97 20.19 -2.63
CA ASP A 559 -38.65 18.91 -2.36
C ASP A 559 -38.56 17.97 -3.57
N ARG A 560 -38.75 18.49 -4.78
CA ARG A 560 -38.65 17.69 -6.01
C ARG A 560 -37.23 17.17 -6.25
N VAL A 561 -36.20 17.97 -5.99
CA VAL A 561 -34.80 17.51 -6.08
C VAL A 561 -34.52 16.44 -5.03
N ALA A 562 -34.99 16.64 -3.79
CA ALA A 562 -34.85 15.66 -2.72
C ALA A 562 -35.50 14.31 -3.08
N GLU A 563 -36.71 14.31 -3.65
CA GLU A 563 -37.38 13.11 -4.15
C GLU A 563 -36.56 12.40 -5.23
N VAL A 564 -36.12 13.14 -6.25
CA VAL A 564 -35.34 12.57 -7.37
C VAL A 564 -34.02 11.99 -6.88
N PHE A 565 -33.33 12.67 -5.96
CA PHE A 565 -32.04 12.19 -5.45
C PHE A 565 -32.22 10.98 -4.54
N GLN A 566 -33.35 10.90 -3.82
CA GLN A 566 -33.71 9.71 -3.03
C GLN A 566 -33.85 8.47 -3.92
N ASP A 567 -34.39 8.63 -5.13
CA ASP A 567 -34.58 7.52 -6.08
C ASP A 567 -33.30 7.18 -6.86
N VAL A 568 -32.51 8.20 -7.25
CA VAL A 568 -31.35 8.02 -8.12
C VAL A 568 -30.07 7.67 -7.37
N ILE A 569 -29.84 8.28 -6.19
CA ILE A 569 -28.63 8.06 -5.40
C ILE A 569 -28.86 6.86 -4.50
N HIS A 570 -28.79 5.67 -5.06
CA HIS A 570 -28.97 4.44 -4.29
C HIS A 570 -28.07 3.33 -4.81
N CYS A 571 -27.48 2.58 -3.89
CA CYS A 571 -26.69 1.39 -4.19
C CYS A 571 -26.79 0.40 -3.03
N GLU A 572 -26.95 -0.88 -3.35
CA GLU A 572 -26.90 -1.95 -2.35
C GLU A 572 -25.44 -2.19 -1.91
N PRO A 573 -25.20 -2.69 -0.69
CA PRO A 573 -23.88 -3.13 -0.26
C PRO A 573 -23.29 -4.20 -1.20
N ALA A 574 -21.96 -4.24 -1.34
CA ALA A 574 -21.30 -5.24 -2.19
C ALA A 574 -21.61 -6.67 -1.75
N ALA A 575 -21.64 -6.88 -0.43
CA ALA A 575 -21.95 -8.16 0.18
C ALA A 575 -23.40 -8.60 -0.05
N GLU A 576 -24.32 -7.74 -0.52
CA GLU A 576 -25.71 -8.09 -0.84
C GLU A 576 -25.91 -8.67 -2.23
N ILE A 577 -24.94 -8.47 -3.13
CA ILE A 577 -25.00 -8.96 -4.50
C ILE A 577 -24.81 -10.49 -4.54
N PHE A 578 -25.57 -11.14 -5.42
CA PHE A 578 -25.51 -12.58 -5.64
C PHE A 578 -24.12 -12.98 -6.18
N LEU A 579 -23.49 -13.98 -5.56
CA LEU A 579 -22.16 -14.50 -5.92
C LEU A 579 -21.04 -13.45 -5.89
N HIS A 580 -21.14 -12.45 -5.02
CA HIS A 580 -20.09 -11.44 -4.86
C HIS A 580 -18.73 -12.05 -4.47
N GLU A 581 -18.70 -13.21 -3.82
CA GLU A 581 -17.47 -13.91 -3.43
C GLU A 581 -16.58 -14.29 -4.63
N THR A 582 -17.12 -14.28 -5.84
CA THR A 582 -16.36 -14.48 -7.08
C THR A 582 -15.50 -13.27 -7.46
N TRP A 583 -15.89 -12.05 -7.10
CA TRP A 583 -15.22 -10.81 -7.53
C TRP A 583 -14.95 -9.79 -6.40
N LEU A 584 -15.38 -10.07 -5.16
CA LEU A 584 -15.12 -9.30 -3.95
C LEU A 584 -14.14 -10.07 -3.06
N TYR A 585 -13.05 -9.41 -2.63
CA TYR A 585 -12.08 -10.01 -1.71
C TYR A 585 -11.87 -9.14 -0.48
N ASP A 586 -12.10 -9.72 0.70
CA ASP A 586 -12.05 -8.99 1.99
C ASP A 586 -11.31 -9.74 3.11
N SER A 587 -10.48 -10.73 2.77
CA SER A 587 -9.77 -11.52 3.78
C SER A 587 -8.55 -10.78 4.35
N LYS A 588 -8.63 -10.43 5.64
CA LYS A 588 -7.55 -9.76 6.40
C LYS A 588 -6.38 -10.68 6.75
N THR A 589 -6.62 -11.97 6.96
CA THR A 589 -5.62 -12.87 7.57
C THR A 589 -4.35 -13.01 6.73
N PRO A 590 -4.42 -13.36 5.42
CA PRO A 590 -3.21 -13.50 4.61
C PRO A 590 -2.41 -12.21 4.55
N TYR A 591 -3.11 -11.07 4.48
CA TYR A 591 -2.49 -9.75 4.44
C TYR A 591 -1.75 -9.42 5.74
N ARG A 592 -2.38 -9.68 6.89
CA ARG A 592 -1.77 -9.40 8.20
C ARG A 592 -0.51 -10.23 8.42
N ASP A 593 -0.53 -11.49 8.01
CA ASP A 593 0.62 -12.38 8.21
C ASP A 593 1.86 -11.94 7.41
N VAL A 594 1.66 -11.36 6.22
CA VAL A 594 2.75 -10.91 5.34
C VAL A 594 3.18 -9.48 5.61
N PHE A 595 2.23 -8.54 5.72
CA PHE A 595 2.55 -7.10 5.78
C PHE A 595 2.56 -6.51 7.18
N VAL A 596 1.89 -7.15 8.13
CA VAL A 596 1.86 -6.69 9.53
C VAL A 596 2.18 -7.87 10.45
N PRO A 597 3.33 -8.56 10.24
CA PRO A 597 3.68 -9.73 11.02
C PRO A 597 3.83 -9.34 12.49
N ARG A 598 3.29 -10.17 13.38
CA ARG A 598 3.39 -9.99 14.84
C ARG A 598 4.17 -11.14 15.45
N PRO A 599 5.49 -11.26 15.16
CA PRO A 599 6.29 -12.40 15.61
C PRO A 599 6.32 -12.50 17.13
N GLN A 600 6.34 -11.36 17.84
CA GLN A 600 6.27 -11.34 19.30
C GLN A 600 5.00 -12.03 19.82
N ASP A 601 3.81 -11.62 19.35
CA ASP A 601 2.54 -12.22 19.76
C ASP A 601 2.52 -13.73 19.48
N VAL A 602 3.07 -14.15 18.34
CA VAL A 602 3.16 -15.57 17.93
C VAL A 602 4.10 -16.35 18.85
N PHE A 603 5.29 -15.83 19.16
CA PHE A 603 6.23 -16.49 20.08
C PHE A 603 5.67 -16.56 21.49
N GLU A 604 5.10 -15.47 22.01
CA GLU A 604 4.48 -15.45 23.34
C GLU A 604 3.30 -16.43 23.41
N ARG A 605 2.44 -16.46 22.39
CA ARG A 605 1.30 -17.38 22.35
C ARG A 605 1.75 -18.84 22.22
N SER A 606 2.72 -19.14 21.36
CA SER A 606 3.23 -20.52 21.19
C SER A 606 3.91 -21.05 22.46
N LEU A 607 4.66 -20.20 23.18
CA LEU A 607 5.28 -20.58 24.45
C LEU A 607 4.25 -20.71 25.58
N LYS A 608 3.24 -19.82 25.63
CA LYS A 608 2.21 -19.82 26.68
C LYS A 608 1.15 -20.91 26.47
N ARG A 609 0.73 -21.14 25.23
CA ARG A 609 -0.35 -22.06 24.80
C ARG A 609 0.11 -22.90 23.60
N PRO A 610 1.01 -23.87 23.79
CA PRO A 610 1.51 -24.71 22.71
C PRO A 610 0.40 -25.56 22.05
N GLN A 611 -0.69 -25.83 22.78
CA GLN A 611 -1.86 -26.55 22.25
C GLN A 611 -2.47 -25.87 21.02
N ASP A 612 -2.49 -24.53 20.97
CA ASP A 612 -3.08 -23.78 19.87
C ASP A 612 -2.39 -24.10 18.51
N TYR A 613 -1.15 -24.58 18.54
CA TYR A 613 -0.35 -24.94 17.35
C TYR A 613 -0.17 -26.46 17.18
N LEU A 614 -0.02 -27.20 18.28
CA LEU A 614 0.20 -28.65 18.25
C LEU A 614 -1.09 -29.47 18.17
N ALA A 615 -2.25 -28.85 18.41
CA ALA A 615 -3.57 -29.50 18.46
C ALA A 615 -3.59 -30.76 19.34
N CYS A 616 -2.79 -30.79 20.40
CA CYS A 616 -2.66 -31.93 21.30
C CYS A 616 -3.72 -31.89 22.43
N SER A 617 -4.05 -33.05 22.98
CA SER A 617 -4.96 -33.17 24.12
C SER A 617 -4.29 -32.95 25.48
N CYS A 618 -2.96 -33.12 25.57
CA CYS A 618 -2.22 -33.14 26.83
C CYS A 618 -1.79 -31.74 27.34
N CYS A 619 -1.62 -30.75 26.45
CA CYS A 619 -1.12 -29.42 26.80
C CYS A 619 -2.23 -28.38 27.07
N SER A 620 -3.43 -28.80 27.47
CA SER A 620 -4.49 -27.85 27.84
C SER A 620 -4.09 -27.03 29.07
N THR A 621 -4.33 -25.73 29.00
CA THR A 621 -4.06 -24.77 30.08
C THR A 621 -5.26 -24.52 30.98
N ASP A 622 -6.40 -25.18 30.74
CA ASP A 622 -7.66 -24.90 31.45
C ASP A 622 -7.61 -25.33 32.94
N GLU A 623 -6.71 -26.25 33.30
CA GLU A 623 -6.52 -26.76 34.68
C GLU A 623 -5.17 -26.36 35.32
N GLY A 624 -4.40 -25.45 34.69
CA GLY A 624 -3.08 -25.01 35.16
C GLY A 624 -1.91 -25.39 34.24
N ILE A 625 -0.68 -25.32 34.76
CA ILE A 625 0.53 -25.70 33.98
C ILE A 625 0.63 -27.23 33.94
N SER A 626 0.24 -27.82 32.81
CA SER A 626 0.44 -29.26 32.52
C SER A 626 1.94 -29.59 32.39
N THR A 627 2.40 -30.61 33.11
CA THR A 627 3.79 -31.13 33.07
C THR A 627 4.16 -31.75 31.71
N THR A 628 3.16 -32.01 30.87
CA THR A 628 3.34 -32.58 29.51
C THR A 628 3.65 -31.53 28.44
N MET A 629 3.73 -30.24 28.80
CA MET A 629 4.10 -29.19 27.85
C MET A 629 5.55 -29.33 27.37
N PRO A 630 5.88 -28.78 26.19
CA PRO A 630 7.27 -28.65 25.76
C PRO A 630 8.13 -27.95 26.81
N VAL A 631 9.36 -28.43 26.97
CA VAL A 631 10.31 -27.97 28.00
C VAL A 631 10.52 -26.45 27.97
N THR A 632 10.64 -25.87 26.79
CA THR A 632 10.81 -24.42 26.58
C THR A 632 9.57 -23.63 27.03
N SER A 633 8.36 -24.18 26.88
CA SER A 633 7.12 -23.59 27.39
C SER A 633 7.03 -23.66 28.92
N LEU A 634 7.42 -24.78 29.54
CA LEU A 634 7.48 -24.91 31.00
C LEU A 634 8.42 -23.87 31.61
N LEU A 635 9.62 -23.73 31.04
CA LEU A 635 10.58 -22.71 31.45
C LEU A 635 10.08 -21.29 31.19
N TYR A 636 9.30 -21.08 30.13
CA TYR A 636 8.69 -19.79 29.86
C TYR A 636 7.64 -19.41 30.92
N HIS A 637 6.81 -20.35 31.39
CA HIS A 637 5.87 -20.09 32.48
C HIS A 637 6.59 -19.74 33.79
N LEU A 638 7.63 -20.51 34.17
CA LEU A 638 8.49 -20.17 35.31
C LEU A 638 9.19 -18.82 35.12
N TYR A 639 9.65 -18.55 33.89
CA TYR A 639 10.20 -17.25 33.54
C TYR A 639 9.19 -16.15 33.82
N LEU A 640 7.91 -16.26 33.46
CA LEU A 640 6.92 -15.20 33.71
C LEU A 640 6.75 -14.84 35.20
N GLU A 641 6.88 -15.82 36.10
CA GLU A 641 6.73 -15.63 37.55
C GLU A 641 7.95 -14.97 38.23
N THR A 642 9.11 -15.02 37.60
CA THR A 642 10.37 -14.50 38.18
C THR A 642 10.53 -12.97 38.03
N GLY A 643 11.46 -12.38 38.79
CA GLY A 643 11.84 -10.97 38.65
C GLY A 643 12.80 -10.70 37.47
N ASN A 644 13.28 -9.46 37.34
CA ASN A 644 14.20 -9.05 36.25
C ASN A 644 15.57 -9.75 36.26
N LEU A 645 16.02 -10.21 37.43
CA LEU A 645 17.22 -11.02 37.61
C LEU A 645 16.79 -12.35 38.21
N ILE A 646 17.11 -13.43 37.50
CA ILE A 646 16.70 -14.79 37.85
C ILE A 646 17.93 -15.55 38.30
N ASN A 647 17.88 -16.13 39.50
CA ASN A 647 18.88 -17.08 39.97
C ASN A 647 18.68 -18.41 39.23
N VAL A 648 19.73 -18.90 38.56
CA VAL A 648 19.64 -20.12 37.74
C VAL A 648 19.40 -21.36 38.61
N ALA A 649 19.94 -21.39 39.84
CA ALA A 649 19.75 -22.51 40.75
C ALA A 649 18.28 -22.64 41.20
N ASP A 650 17.64 -21.51 41.52
CA ASP A 650 16.22 -21.48 41.93
C ASP A 650 15.30 -21.86 40.76
N LEU A 651 15.64 -21.38 39.55
CA LEU A 651 14.91 -21.73 38.33
C LEU A 651 15.02 -23.23 38.00
N TRP A 652 16.22 -23.81 38.15
CA TRP A 652 16.45 -25.25 38.00
C TRP A 652 15.64 -26.05 39.03
N ALA A 653 15.67 -25.65 40.30
CA ALA A 653 14.92 -26.35 41.35
C ALA A 653 13.41 -26.34 41.09
N ALA A 654 12.86 -25.21 40.66
CA ALA A 654 11.44 -25.09 40.29
C ALA A 654 11.09 -25.95 39.06
N PHE A 655 11.93 -25.93 38.03
CA PHE A 655 11.76 -26.76 36.84
C PHE A 655 11.81 -28.25 37.17
N TYR A 656 12.80 -28.68 37.95
CA TYR A 656 12.97 -30.06 38.34
C TYR A 656 11.78 -30.55 39.18
N ALA A 657 11.26 -29.73 40.09
CA ALA A 657 10.07 -30.07 40.88
C ALA A 657 8.82 -30.31 40.02
N MET A 658 8.67 -29.57 38.91
CA MET A 658 7.55 -29.76 37.98
C MET A 658 7.69 -31.03 37.14
N VAL A 659 8.91 -31.38 36.70
CA VAL A 659 9.13 -32.53 35.82
C VAL A 659 9.24 -33.85 36.61
N ALA A 660 9.86 -33.82 37.78
CA ALA A 660 10.05 -35.01 38.63
C ALA A 660 8.82 -35.35 39.51
N GLY A 661 7.86 -34.43 39.63
CA GLY A 661 6.68 -34.58 40.49
C GLY A 661 5.73 -35.75 40.13
N ASP A 662 5.89 -36.35 38.95
CA ASP A 662 5.05 -37.46 38.46
C ASP A 662 5.75 -38.84 38.46
N THR A 663 7.01 -38.96 38.90
CA THR A 663 7.71 -40.27 38.92
C THR A 663 8.43 -40.54 40.25
N GLU A 664 7.79 -41.35 41.11
CA GLU A 664 8.47 -42.03 42.24
C GLU A 664 9.39 -43.16 41.73
N SER A 665 10.35 -42.85 40.86
CA SER A 665 11.29 -43.83 40.31
C SER A 665 12.72 -43.49 40.73
N GLU A 666 13.30 -44.33 41.58
CA GLU A 666 14.67 -44.22 42.07
C GLU A 666 15.70 -44.24 40.92
N GLY A 667 16.44 -43.14 40.73
CA GLY A 667 17.71 -43.16 39.99
C GLY A 667 18.19 -41.83 39.41
N ASN A 668 19.47 -41.51 39.63
CA ASN A 668 20.25 -40.40 39.04
C ASN A 668 20.12 -40.22 37.51
N ALA A 669 19.53 -41.17 36.78
CA ALA A 669 19.33 -41.11 35.34
C ALA A 669 18.25 -40.09 34.94
N ASP A 670 17.23 -39.89 35.77
CA ASP A 670 16.13 -38.96 35.49
C ASP A 670 16.55 -37.49 35.69
N GLU A 671 17.35 -37.22 36.74
CA GLU A 671 17.92 -35.88 36.99
C GLU A 671 18.81 -35.41 35.84
N ARG A 672 19.65 -36.29 35.30
CA ARG A 672 20.53 -35.94 34.18
C ARG A 672 19.74 -35.65 32.90
N GLY A 673 18.66 -36.38 32.64
CA GLY A 673 17.75 -36.13 31.52
C GLY A 673 17.00 -34.80 31.66
N ALA A 674 16.48 -34.52 32.85
CA ALA A 674 15.86 -33.24 33.18
C ALA A 674 16.85 -32.07 33.05
N LEU A 675 18.10 -32.25 33.48
CA LEU A 675 19.14 -31.21 33.41
C LEU A 675 19.53 -30.88 31.96
N VAL A 676 19.65 -31.89 31.09
CA VAL A 676 19.87 -31.67 29.65
C VAL A 676 18.70 -30.91 29.04
N SER A 677 17.47 -31.28 29.39
CA SER A 677 16.25 -30.62 28.93
C SER A 677 16.20 -29.17 29.40
N PHE A 678 16.54 -28.91 30.66
CA PHE A 678 16.65 -27.57 31.22
C PHE A 678 17.65 -26.70 30.46
N TYR A 679 18.86 -27.21 30.22
CA TYR A 679 19.87 -26.46 29.45
C TYR A 679 19.43 -26.20 28.02
N ARG A 680 18.75 -27.16 27.37
CA ARG A 680 18.19 -26.98 26.03
C ARG A 680 17.13 -25.89 26.01
N GLY A 681 16.13 -25.96 26.88
CA GLY A 681 15.07 -24.94 26.93
C GLY A 681 15.59 -23.57 27.33
N LEU A 682 16.60 -23.50 28.21
CA LEU A 682 17.28 -22.24 28.54
C LEU A 682 18.09 -21.68 27.35
N ALA A 683 18.72 -22.55 26.56
CA ALA A 683 19.39 -22.17 25.32
C ALA A 683 18.40 -21.65 24.27
N ASP A 684 17.23 -22.29 24.13
CA ASP A 684 16.14 -21.84 23.26
C ASP A 684 15.64 -20.45 23.69
N LEU A 685 15.34 -20.24 24.99
CA LEU A 685 14.94 -18.93 25.51
C LEU A 685 16.00 -17.85 25.30
N LYS A 686 17.29 -18.23 25.36
CA LYS A 686 18.41 -17.33 25.05
C LYS A 686 18.47 -17.01 23.56
N ALA A 687 18.28 -18.00 22.68
CA ALA A 687 18.28 -17.81 21.23
C ALA A 687 17.10 -16.94 20.78
N LEU A 688 15.94 -17.10 21.42
CA LEU A 688 14.74 -16.28 21.22
C LEU A 688 14.83 -14.88 21.83
N GLY A 689 15.89 -14.57 22.60
CA GLY A 689 16.12 -13.24 23.16
C GLY A 689 15.38 -12.93 24.47
N PHE A 690 14.76 -13.92 25.13
CA PHE A 690 14.08 -13.73 26.42
C PHE A 690 15.05 -13.61 27.61
N VAL A 691 16.23 -14.23 27.52
CA VAL A 691 17.22 -14.23 28.61
C VAL A 691 18.63 -13.96 28.11
N LYS A 692 19.43 -13.27 28.94
CA LYS A 692 20.87 -13.07 28.70
C LYS A 692 21.66 -13.30 29.97
N MET A 693 22.90 -13.78 29.82
CA MET A 693 23.81 -13.94 30.95
C MET A 693 24.08 -12.58 31.60
N SER A 694 23.84 -12.49 32.91
CA SER A 694 24.11 -11.29 33.68
C SER A 694 25.56 -11.28 34.14
N ARG A 695 26.26 -10.15 33.97
CA ARG A 695 27.55 -9.90 34.62
C ARG A 695 27.41 -9.22 35.99
N LYS A 696 26.18 -8.85 36.40
CA LYS A 696 25.93 -8.10 37.65
C LYS A 696 25.95 -8.99 38.89
N LYS A 697 25.57 -10.25 38.76
CA LYS A 697 25.60 -11.27 39.84
C LYS A 697 26.02 -12.61 39.24
N THR A 698 26.82 -13.36 39.99
CA THR A 698 27.20 -14.73 39.65
C THR A 698 25.97 -15.63 39.61
N ASP A 699 25.92 -16.58 38.68
CA ASP A 699 24.83 -17.57 38.54
C ASP A 699 23.43 -16.97 38.33
N HIS A 700 23.36 -15.75 37.79
CA HIS A 700 22.11 -15.10 37.41
C HIS A 700 21.99 -14.89 35.91
N ILE A 701 20.79 -15.06 35.41
CA ILE A 701 20.37 -14.59 34.09
C ILE A 701 19.49 -13.35 34.25
N ALA A 702 19.60 -12.43 33.30
CA ALA A 702 18.75 -11.26 33.23
C ALA A 702 17.62 -11.52 32.24
N LYS A 703 16.40 -11.14 32.62
CA LYS A 703 15.29 -11.02 31.68
C LYS A 703 15.61 -9.94 30.66
N LEU A 704 15.45 -10.29 29.41
CA LEU A 704 15.42 -9.33 28.32
C LEU A 704 13.97 -9.23 27.87
N LYS A 705 13.43 -8.02 27.86
CA LYS A 705 12.22 -7.75 27.09
C LYS A 705 12.68 -7.26 25.72
N TRP A 706 13.09 -8.20 24.88
CA TRP A 706 13.39 -7.92 23.47
C TRP A 706 12.91 -9.06 22.57
N LEU A 707 11.63 -8.96 22.23
CA LEU A 707 11.07 -8.98 20.88
C LEU A 707 9.85 -8.06 20.91
#